data_AF-A0A7S4EB04-F1
#
_entry.id   AF-A0A7S4EB04-F1
#
_cell.length_a   1.000
_cell.length_b   1.000
_cell.length_c   1.000
_cell.angle_alpha   90.00
_cell.angle_beta   90.00
_cell.angle_gamma   90.00
#
_symmetry.space_group_name_H-M   'P 1'
#
loop_
_entity.id
_entity.type
_entity.pdbx_description
1 polymer ?
#
loop_
_entity_poly.entity_id
_entity_poly.type
_entity_poly.pdbx_seq_one_letter_code
_entity_poly.pdbx_strand_id
1 'polypeptide(L)'
;MQLTLSASSPDAFSEENTCSLVVAGGDHGTHVAGIVGAHNGRDRDDGVAPGCQLVSIKIGDSRVGTMETGSSLRRALVAARRLKVDVVNLSYGEAARLCNTGRFAELSERLVRGHADHGTIFISSAGNNGPALTTVGAPGASVDALISVGAYVNGNMCDNLYGMRAPAANAGGPESATHGGVMYSFSSRGPATDGGCGVNVAAPGGAVASVPRYSLQPQRLMHGTSMAAPNAAGAVACLLSAAKAAGKNPAPDAVKRVLEATAKPLPGVAQCNQGQGLVDVDAAMTSLGEIDELDVRFEVRVPSRAAGAGAPGARGIYLRERWETTAPREVAVTVTPKFQGDDDVAAERKGLFRRDVRLEATAPWLSVGKGVVVTRGGKAFTIRIDPCAAGPEGAGPFCGEVLGFDDAAPGAPPLFRVPVAVVRPKAVEGDSVALTLPPSFQAGDISRNFVTPPDGAASATVEVTCDGDGLGRRLVHVQTVQLLPQEAMEAGWSKRRAYANDGESCVYDAGRVTPGRTMEVCVAQDWGSLEGAKLDATVKFQPGCSSLESVALRGTRSVTTIPLEAPAWARGPVVASPKLKLTRWRRALRPTKSEVTALTGARDAWPDTGKPCYALKLEYEFTAPKSGATAGGTRFLFAGDENVYDAAFDGAFAEVIEKDTGKIIGARDCRVSGKIGPLKPGAKYVVNFLVQHEDPARLESIRDGECWLDSELSKAIDVPVYGTAQAAYARDNSSSFKDVRLAPGDAKVAFAAPPDESKLPSEAAPGDILTGTAGLCRSAANSEGPSRRPAAGLLYTVPPRSNKTAKKDSKKATAPAKAAPTPEAAARARDLLGAAGAALDDKAAIALADKAAANYVAQLEKGSMEDAAAAALREAVVKYDSNRTTACAQAALSRAASAAAPGWEGKNGTAAIANATAAGPVEAAAADLVKVLDVDAIKAARATRDIDDTSFGNDTAAKDAAQALRKKANEDYAALLAAKRWTAEAALAKGDAAAFEAAMRSLDEWVDTAKSTAADARLRAHRFGLRGQPGLAVRDLGVWLDADAKKKSGAAAAAEVAALRELRRDLMAGLGWERLAAAETKKILDDYPNRVGAI
;
A
#
# COMPACT_ATOMS: atom_id res chain seq x y z
N MET A 1 21.85 -18.96 1.36
CA MET A 1 20.55 -19.50 0.93
C MET A 1 20.41 -20.84 1.62
N GLN A 2 19.42 -21.05 2.48
CA GLN A 2 19.18 -22.36 3.10
C GLN A 2 18.02 -23.00 2.34
N LEU A 3 18.29 -24.12 1.66
CA LEU A 3 17.31 -24.91 0.93
C LEU A 3 16.77 -25.98 1.88
N THR A 4 15.46 -25.98 2.12
CA THR A 4 14.78 -27.11 2.77
C THR A 4 13.84 -27.73 1.74
N LEU A 5 14.13 -28.97 1.32
CA LEU A 5 13.31 -29.75 0.41
C LEU A 5 12.55 -30.81 1.23
N SER A 6 11.22 -30.84 1.13
CA SER A 6 10.38 -31.96 1.58
C SER A 6 9.74 -32.61 0.36
N ALA A 7 9.80 -33.94 0.22
CA ALA A 7 9.41 -34.67 -1.00
C ALA A 7 8.60 -35.95 -0.70
N SER A 8 7.42 -36.08 -1.36
CA SER A 8 6.67 -37.31 -1.75
C SER A 8 5.29 -37.05 -2.42
N SER A 9 5.00 -37.57 -3.64
CA SER A 9 3.64 -37.79 -4.23
C SER A 9 2.78 -36.59 -4.78
N PRO A 10 1.88 -36.80 -5.78
CA PRO A 10 1.52 -35.80 -6.81
C PRO A 10 0.17 -35.05 -6.61
N ASP A 11 -0.13 -34.52 -5.41
CA ASP A 11 -1.27 -33.61 -5.19
C ASP A 11 -0.81 -32.15 -4.98
N ALA A 12 -1.49 -31.20 -5.64
CA ALA A 12 -1.03 -29.82 -5.82
C ALA A 12 -0.93 -28.93 -4.56
N PHE A 13 -1.26 -29.46 -3.36
CA PHE A 13 -1.22 -28.71 -2.10
C PHE A 13 -0.71 -29.53 -0.89
N SER A 14 0.03 -30.62 -1.09
CA SER A 14 0.79 -31.24 0.01
C SER A 14 2.15 -30.55 0.22
N GLU A 15 2.73 -30.64 1.42
CA GLU A 15 4.09 -30.13 1.74
C GLU A 15 5.18 -30.69 0.81
N GLU A 16 4.84 -31.73 0.07
CA GLU A 16 5.70 -32.56 -0.72
C GLU A 16 5.92 -32.06 -2.16
N ASN A 17 5.08 -31.13 -2.64
CA ASN A 17 5.23 -30.45 -3.94
C ASN A 17 5.64 -28.97 -3.79
N THR A 18 6.05 -28.54 -2.59
CA THR A 18 6.43 -27.16 -2.33
C THR A 18 7.92 -27.05 -1.95
N CYS A 19 8.70 -26.33 -2.75
CA CYS A 19 10.04 -25.90 -2.36
C CYS A 19 9.97 -24.57 -1.58
N SER A 20 10.44 -24.54 -0.32
CA SER A 20 10.51 -23.32 0.47
C SER A 20 11.95 -22.79 0.51
N LEU A 21 12.18 -21.70 -0.21
CA LEU A 21 13.46 -20.99 -0.21
C LEU A 21 13.46 -19.90 0.86
N VAL A 22 14.29 -20.07 1.88
CA VAL A 22 14.45 -19.06 2.94
C VAL A 22 15.64 -18.17 2.62
N VAL A 23 15.33 -16.91 2.33
CA VAL A 23 16.30 -15.86 2.03
C VAL A 23 15.99 -14.65 2.90
N ALA A 24 17.02 -14.10 3.55
CA ALA A 24 16.91 -12.89 4.34
C ALA A 24 16.32 -11.76 3.49
N GLY A 25 15.27 -11.10 4.00
CA GLY A 25 14.65 -9.95 3.35
C GLY A 25 15.35 -8.62 3.62
N GLY A 26 16.31 -8.62 4.56
CA GLY A 26 17.03 -7.45 5.05
C GLY A 26 17.97 -7.85 6.19
N ASP A 27 18.78 -6.89 6.66
CA ASP A 27 19.74 -7.09 7.75
C ASP A 27 19.10 -7.07 9.15
N HIS A 28 17.95 -6.43 9.28
CA HIS A 28 17.21 -6.23 10.54
C HIS A 28 16.99 -7.53 11.33
N GLY A 29 16.45 -8.59 10.71
CA GLY A 29 16.17 -9.84 11.42
C GLY A 29 17.41 -10.53 12.00
N THR A 30 18.56 -10.42 11.33
CA THR A 30 19.83 -10.95 11.84
C THR A 30 20.38 -10.10 12.98
N HIS A 31 20.23 -8.77 12.89
CA HIS A 31 20.60 -7.85 13.98
C HIS A 31 19.80 -8.14 15.25
N VAL A 32 18.48 -8.28 15.11
CA VAL A 32 17.56 -8.68 16.19
C VAL A 32 17.97 -10.01 16.82
N ALA A 33 18.22 -11.05 16.02
CA ALA A 33 18.64 -12.36 16.53
C ALA A 33 20.01 -12.30 17.23
N GLY A 34 20.93 -11.45 16.74
CA GLY A 34 22.23 -11.23 17.35
C GLY A 34 22.15 -10.64 18.75
N ILE A 35 21.24 -9.70 18.99
CA ILE A 35 20.99 -9.13 20.33
C ILE A 35 20.54 -10.21 21.32
N VAL A 36 19.70 -11.16 20.86
CA VAL A 36 19.21 -12.23 21.72
C VAL A 36 20.32 -13.21 22.07
N GLY A 37 21.03 -13.76 21.09
CA GLY A 37 21.84 -14.96 21.32
C GLY A 37 23.05 -15.13 20.41
N ALA A 38 23.66 -14.04 19.91
CA ALA A 38 24.98 -14.17 19.29
C ALA A 38 25.98 -14.77 20.28
N HIS A 39 26.83 -15.69 19.81
CA HIS A 39 27.94 -16.21 20.60
C HIS A 39 29.21 -16.12 19.77
N ASN A 40 30.02 -15.12 20.05
CA ASN A 40 31.21 -14.73 19.29
C ASN A 40 32.52 -15.11 19.99
N GLY A 41 32.44 -15.78 21.16
CA GLY A 41 33.60 -16.22 21.94
C GLY A 41 34.44 -15.07 22.52
N ARG A 42 33.88 -13.86 22.53
CA ARG A 42 34.43 -12.65 23.11
C ARG A 42 33.32 -12.06 23.98
N ASP A 43 33.50 -12.03 25.30
CA ASP A 43 32.46 -11.63 26.27
C ASP A 43 31.80 -10.27 25.98
N ARG A 44 32.42 -9.40 25.17
CA ARG A 44 31.93 -8.07 24.81
C ARG A 44 30.97 -8.03 23.60
N ASP A 45 30.90 -9.08 22.79
CA ASP A 45 30.15 -9.12 21.53
C ASP A 45 29.01 -10.17 21.54
N ASP A 46 28.76 -10.80 22.68
CA ASP A 46 27.72 -11.82 22.82
C ASP A 46 26.34 -11.18 22.98
N GLY A 47 25.30 -11.92 22.56
CA GLY A 47 23.91 -11.56 22.84
C GLY A 47 23.60 -11.71 24.33
N VAL A 48 22.40 -11.30 24.72
CA VAL A 48 21.98 -11.34 26.13
C VAL A 48 21.87 -12.78 26.68
N ALA A 49 21.52 -13.74 25.82
CA ALA A 49 21.38 -15.17 26.12
C ALA A 49 22.12 -16.04 25.09
N PRO A 50 23.46 -16.09 25.09
CA PRO A 50 24.25 -16.78 24.06
C PRO A 50 24.05 -18.32 24.06
N GLY A 51 23.55 -18.88 25.16
CA GLY A 51 23.22 -20.31 25.27
C GLY A 51 21.85 -20.70 24.69
N CYS A 52 21.05 -19.76 24.18
CA CYS A 52 19.75 -20.08 23.60
C CYS A 52 19.86 -20.65 22.18
N GLN A 53 18.83 -21.39 21.76
CA GLN A 53 18.68 -21.82 20.38
C GLN A 53 17.80 -20.82 19.62
N LEU A 54 18.25 -20.38 18.45
CA LEU A 54 17.53 -19.43 17.61
C LEU A 54 16.74 -20.15 16.51
N VAL A 55 15.44 -19.87 16.42
CA VAL A 55 14.56 -20.33 15.34
C VAL A 55 14.15 -19.12 14.50
N SER A 56 14.66 -19.01 13.27
CA SER A 56 14.29 -17.93 12.36
C SER A 56 13.02 -18.28 11.58
N ILE A 57 11.97 -17.48 11.75
CA ILE A 57 10.71 -17.60 11.02
C ILE A 57 10.47 -16.31 10.24
N LYS A 58 10.64 -16.37 8.91
CA LYS A 58 10.43 -15.21 8.04
C LYS A 58 8.94 -14.95 7.84
N ILE A 59 8.46 -13.81 8.33
CA ILE A 59 7.08 -13.35 8.12
C ILE A 59 6.93 -12.32 7.00
N GLY A 60 7.99 -11.60 6.64
CA GLY A 60 7.95 -10.59 5.59
C GLY A 60 7.85 -11.20 4.20
N ASP A 61 6.86 -10.80 3.41
CA ASP A 61 6.64 -11.27 2.04
C ASP A 61 7.26 -10.29 1.02
N SER A 62 8.22 -10.79 0.25
CA SER A 62 8.97 -9.98 -0.72
C SER A 62 8.10 -9.45 -1.87
N ARG A 63 6.93 -10.04 -2.14
CA ARG A 63 5.98 -9.57 -3.17
C ARG A 63 5.27 -8.28 -2.77
N VAL A 64 5.25 -7.96 -1.47
CA VAL A 64 4.66 -6.73 -0.89
C VAL A 64 5.71 -5.90 -0.15
N GLY A 65 6.97 -5.93 -0.61
CA GLY A 65 8.02 -5.07 -0.07
C GLY A 65 8.52 -5.48 1.33
N THR A 66 8.46 -6.77 1.66
CA THR A 66 8.85 -7.35 2.97
C THR A 66 7.93 -7.04 4.15
N MET A 67 6.74 -6.49 3.87
CA MET A 67 5.66 -6.38 4.86
C MET A 67 5.23 -7.78 5.33
N GLU A 68 4.89 -7.93 6.60
CA GLU A 68 4.20 -9.10 7.13
C GLU A 68 2.81 -9.26 6.50
N THR A 69 2.30 -10.49 6.50
CA THR A 69 0.97 -10.80 5.96
C THR A 69 0.22 -11.60 7.01
N GLY A 70 -1.11 -11.54 6.99
CA GLY A 70 -1.91 -12.36 7.90
C GLY A 70 -1.55 -13.85 7.81
N SER A 71 -1.44 -14.37 6.58
CA SER A 71 -1.07 -15.76 6.31
C SER A 71 0.30 -16.14 6.88
N SER A 72 1.30 -15.26 6.76
CA SER A 72 2.65 -15.52 7.26
C SER A 72 2.71 -15.46 8.79
N LEU A 73 2.00 -14.53 9.41
CA LEU A 73 1.85 -14.46 10.87
C LEU A 73 1.17 -15.73 11.41
N ARG A 74 0.06 -16.16 10.82
CA ARG A 74 -0.63 -17.40 11.19
C ARG A 74 0.33 -18.61 11.15
N ARG A 75 1.03 -18.79 10.02
CA ARG A 75 1.99 -19.90 9.86
C ARG A 75 3.15 -19.81 10.84
N ALA A 76 3.59 -18.60 11.19
CA ALA A 76 4.62 -18.41 12.21
C ALA A 76 4.16 -18.87 13.60
N LEU A 77 2.91 -18.57 13.98
CA LEU A 77 2.32 -19.06 15.24
C LEU A 77 2.19 -20.59 15.26
N VAL A 78 1.75 -21.19 14.14
CA VAL A 78 1.70 -22.66 13.99
C VAL A 78 3.09 -23.29 14.12
N ALA A 79 4.10 -22.71 13.47
CA ALA A 79 5.48 -23.19 13.56
C ALA A 79 6.04 -23.06 14.99
N ALA A 80 5.78 -21.94 15.66
CA ALA A 80 6.16 -21.71 17.05
C ALA A 80 5.56 -22.77 17.99
N ARG A 81 4.26 -23.08 17.85
CA ARG A 81 3.62 -24.15 18.64
C ARG A 81 4.21 -25.52 18.32
N ARG A 82 4.37 -25.86 17.04
CA ARG A 82 4.91 -27.16 16.60
C ARG A 82 6.31 -27.41 17.14
N LEU A 83 7.14 -26.37 17.19
CA LEU A 83 8.52 -26.43 17.68
C LEU A 83 8.63 -26.24 19.20
N LYS A 84 7.50 -26.01 19.90
CA LYS A 84 7.45 -25.71 21.35
C LYS A 84 8.47 -24.63 21.75
N VAL A 85 8.43 -23.48 21.07
CA VAL A 85 9.34 -22.38 21.36
C VAL A 85 8.99 -21.70 22.68
N ASP A 86 9.98 -21.52 23.55
CA ASP A 86 9.78 -20.89 24.87
C ASP A 86 9.48 -19.39 24.77
N VAL A 87 10.22 -18.68 23.90
CA VAL A 87 10.15 -17.22 23.75
C VAL A 87 10.04 -16.86 22.27
N VAL A 88 9.07 -16.02 21.93
CA VAL A 88 8.95 -15.37 20.62
C VAL A 88 9.29 -13.90 20.77
N ASN A 89 10.16 -13.40 19.89
CA ASN A 89 10.38 -11.97 19.70
C ASN A 89 9.83 -11.53 18.34
N LEU A 90 8.92 -10.56 18.34
CA LEU A 90 8.38 -9.94 17.13
C LEU A 90 8.71 -8.45 17.12
N SER A 91 9.69 -8.09 16.30
CA SER A 91 10.12 -6.71 16.08
C SER A 91 9.56 -6.15 14.77
N TYR A 92 8.25 -6.32 14.58
CA TYR A 92 7.45 -5.92 13.42
C TYR A 92 6.10 -5.40 13.91
N GLY A 93 5.40 -4.62 13.09
CA GLY A 93 4.11 -4.09 13.49
C GLY A 93 3.59 -2.98 12.58
N GLU A 94 2.27 -2.81 12.63
CA GLU A 94 1.49 -1.87 11.82
C GLU A 94 0.44 -1.19 12.70
N ALA A 95 -0.29 -0.23 12.14
CA ALA A 95 -1.42 0.38 12.82
C ALA A 95 -2.60 -0.62 12.95
N ALA A 96 -3.39 -0.48 14.02
CA ALA A 96 -4.66 -1.16 14.21
C ALA A 96 -5.73 -0.15 14.65
N ARG A 97 -7.00 -0.45 14.37
CA ARG A 97 -8.15 0.37 14.79
C ARG A 97 -8.61 0.00 16.19
N LEU A 98 -8.59 -1.29 16.47
CA LEU A 98 -9.05 -1.84 17.74
C LEU A 98 -7.94 -2.62 18.42
N CYS A 99 -7.89 -2.52 19.75
CA CYS A 99 -7.02 -3.35 20.55
C CYS A 99 -7.71 -4.65 20.93
N ASN A 100 -6.92 -5.72 21.04
CA ASN A 100 -7.29 -7.03 21.55
C ASN A 100 -8.46 -7.68 20.79
N THR A 101 -8.49 -7.47 19.48
CA THR A 101 -9.48 -8.02 18.52
C THR A 101 -8.78 -8.49 17.25
N GLY A 102 -9.43 -9.38 16.50
CA GLY A 102 -8.94 -9.88 15.22
C GLY A 102 -8.20 -11.22 15.34
N ARG A 103 -7.99 -11.87 14.20
CA ARG A 103 -7.47 -13.25 14.13
C ARG A 103 -6.07 -13.41 14.69
N PHE A 104 -5.19 -12.43 14.48
CA PHE A 104 -3.85 -12.48 15.07
C PHE A 104 -3.90 -12.48 16.60
N ALA A 105 -4.74 -11.64 17.20
CA ALA A 105 -4.90 -11.57 18.66
C ALA A 105 -5.42 -12.90 19.23
N GLU A 106 -6.45 -13.49 18.59
CA GLU A 106 -7.02 -14.79 18.98
C GLU A 106 -5.99 -15.92 18.91
N LEU A 107 -5.25 -16.03 17.80
CA LEU A 107 -4.26 -17.09 17.61
C LEU A 107 -3.03 -16.91 18.50
N SER A 108 -2.60 -15.67 18.73
CA SER A 108 -1.50 -15.37 19.64
C SER A 108 -1.90 -15.68 21.08
N GLU A 109 -3.12 -15.34 21.48
CA GLU A 109 -3.65 -15.72 22.80
C GLU A 109 -3.70 -17.24 22.95
N ARG A 110 -4.14 -17.97 21.92
CA ARG A 110 -4.10 -19.45 21.92
C ARG A 110 -2.69 -20.00 22.08
N LEU A 111 -1.70 -19.46 21.38
CA LEU A 111 -0.29 -19.89 21.50
C LEU A 111 0.25 -19.66 22.92
N VAL A 112 -0.02 -18.49 23.51
CA VAL A 112 0.52 -18.10 24.81
C VAL A 112 -0.22 -18.84 25.95
N ARG A 113 -1.55 -18.89 25.89
CA ARG A 113 -2.41 -19.26 27.04
C ARG A 113 -3.22 -20.54 26.86
N GLY A 114 -3.34 -21.04 25.64
CA GLY A 114 -4.30 -22.10 25.29
C GLY A 114 -3.88 -23.51 25.65
N HIS A 115 -2.71 -23.70 26.27
CA HIS A 115 -2.12 -25.03 26.48
C HIS A 115 -1.52 -25.18 27.87
N ALA A 116 -1.98 -26.18 28.62
CA ALA A 116 -1.46 -26.48 29.95
C ALA A 116 -0.05 -27.12 29.91
N ASP A 117 0.30 -27.83 28.82
CA ASP A 117 1.57 -28.55 28.71
C ASP A 117 2.77 -27.64 28.42
N HIS A 118 2.54 -26.51 27.75
CA HIS A 118 3.59 -25.60 27.31
C HIS A 118 2.99 -24.24 26.88
N GLY A 119 3.34 -23.18 27.60
CA GLY A 119 3.04 -21.79 27.22
C GLY A 119 4.25 -21.10 26.60
N THR A 120 4.03 -20.31 25.55
CA THR A 120 5.08 -19.50 24.91
C THR A 120 5.01 -18.06 25.42
N ILE A 121 6.13 -17.48 25.85
CA ILE A 121 6.21 -16.05 26.17
C ILE A 121 6.41 -15.25 24.89
N PHE A 122 5.54 -14.27 24.66
CA PHE A 122 5.53 -13.51 23.43
C PHE A 122 5.88 -12.04 23.69
N ILE A 123 7.01 -11.61 23.14
CA ILE A 123 7.54 -10.26 23.29
C ILE A 123 7.42 -9.52 21.96
N SER A 124 6.89 -8.30 22.01
CA SER A 124 6.74 -7.41 20.87
C SER A 124 7.35 -6.05 21.15
N SER A 125 7.90 -5.41 20.13
CA SER A 125 8.26 -4.00 20.20
C SER A 125 7.01 -3.13 20.36
N ALA A 126 7.08 -2.06 21.17
CA ALA A 126 5.97 -1.12 21.35
C ALA A 126 5.67 -0.26 20.11
N GLY A 127 6.67 -0.07 19.23
CA GLY A 127 6.59 0.77 18.03
C GLY A 127 7.45 2.03 18.12
N ASN A 128 7.67 2.68 16.98
CA ASN A 128 8.55 3.87 16.85
C ASN A 128 7.75 5.13 16.46
N ASN A 129 6.51 5.21 16.94
CA ASN A 129 5.51 6.20 16.53
C ASN A 129 5.28 7.32 17.56
N GLY A 130 6.03 7.35 18.68
CA GLY A 130 6.01 8.45 19.66
C GLY A 130 6.54 9.77 19.09
N PRO A 131 6.57 10.87 19.85
CA PRO A 131 6.45 10.97 21.32
C PRO A 131 5.03 11.09 21.92
N ALA A 132 3.99 11.32 21.12
CA ALA A 132 2.62 11.48 21.63
C ALA A 132 2.07 10.20 22.30
N LEU A 133 1.04 10.34 23.13
CA LEU A 133 0.35 9.21 23.75
C LEU A 133 -0.46 8.39 22.74
N THR A 134 -0.77 7.15 23.12
CA THR A 134 -1.60 6.25 22.30
C THR A 134 -0.99 6.05 20.90
N THR A 135 0.34 5.94 20.88
CA THR A 135 1.13 5.71 19.66
C THR A 135 1.64 4.27 19.56
N VAL A 136 1.28 3.41 20.52
CA VAL A 136 1.57 1.98 20.48
C VAL A 136 0.88 1.35 19.25
N GLY A 137 1.67 0.65 18.43
CA GLY A 137 1.17 -0.09 17.27
C GLY A 137 0.71 -1.50 17.62
N ALA A 138 0.16 -2.21 16.63
CA ALA A 138 -0.08 -3.63 16.72
C ALA A 138 1.13 -4.42 16.17
N PRO A 139 1.50 -5.57 16.77
CA PRO A 139 0.75 -6.24 17.83
C PRO A 139 1.06 -5.68 19.23
N GLY A 140 2.26 -5.12 19.47
CA GLY A 140 2.62 -4.31 20.64
C GLY A 140 1.94 -4.73 21.95
N ALA A 141 1.44 -3.76 22.73
CA ALA A 141 0.44 -4.04 23.77
C ALA A 141 -0.98 -3.85 23.26
N SER A 142 -1.20 -3.80 21.94
CA SER A 142 -2.56 -3.87 21.41
C SER A 142 -3.18 -5.23 21.68
N VAL A 143 -2.37 -6.29 21.84
CA VAL A 143 -2.79 -7.64 22.25
C VAL A 143 -2.40 -7.88 23.71
N ASP A 144 -3.33 -8.35 24.54
CA ASP A 144 -3.10 -8.53 25.98
C ASP A 144 -2.08 -9.62 26.33
N ALA A 145 -2.07 -10.72 25.58
CA ALA A 145 -1.20 -11.86 25.81
C ALA A 145 0.29 -11.56 25.58
N LEU A 146 0.62 -10.42 24.95
CA LEU A 146 1.98 -10.03 24.59
C LEU A 146 2.61 -9.11 25.65
N ILE A 147 3.94 -9.11 25.69
CA ILE A 147 4.77 -8.19 26.46
C ILE A 147 5.32 -7.13 25.50
N SER A 148 4.86 -5.89 25.64
CA SER A 148 5.25 -4.74 24.84
C SER A 148 6.45 -4.01 25.45
N VAL A 149 7.50 -3.82 24.64
CA VAL A 149 8.78 -3.28 25.11
C VAL A 149 9.08 -1.91 24.51
N GLY A 150 9.23 -0.90 25.38
CA GLY A 150 9.65 0.45 25.04
C GLY A 150 11.17 0.58 24.94
N ALA A 151 11.64 1.57 24.17
CA ALA A 151 13.06 1.77 23.90
C ALA A 151 13.66 2.86 24.81
N TYR A 152 14.70 2.48 25.55
CA TYR A 152 15.43 3.32 26.49
C TYR A 152 16.87 3.58 26.04
N VAL A 153 17.43 4.72 26.44
CA VAL A 153 18.85 5.08 26.25
C VAL A 153 19.44 5.75 27.49
N ASN A 154 20.64 5.32 27.91
CA ASN A 154 21.40 5.89 29.01
C ASN A 154 22.64 6.69 28.54
N GLY A 155 23.31 7.36 29.48
CA GLY A 155 24.50 8.16 29.20
C GLY A 155 25.65 7.33 28.62
N ASN A 156 25.90 6.13 29.15
CA ASN A 156 26.95 5.25 28.64
C ASN A 156 26.71 4.82 27.19
N MET A 157 25.46 4.59 26.79
CA MET A 157 25.11 4.29 25.40
C MET A 157 25.35 5.51 24.51
N CYS A 158 24.93 6.72 24.94
CA CYS A 158 25.21 7.95 24.21
C CYS A 158 26.71 8.12 23.91
N ASP A 159 27.55 7.97 24.95
CA ASP A 159 28.99 8.22 24.84
C ASP A 159 29.70 7.11 24.04
N ASN A 160 29.50 5.84 24.43
CA ASN A 160 30.27 4.72 23.89
C ASN A 160 29.73 4.16 22.56
N LEU A 161 28.41 4.25 22.30
CA LEU A 161 27.82 3.73 21.06
C LEU A 161 27.65 4.82 20.01
N TYR A 162 27.24 6.02 20.41
CA TYR A 162 26.89 7.09 19.47
C TYR A 162 27.96 8.19 19.36
N GLY A 163 28.93 8.26 20.28
CA GLY A 163 29.86 9.39 20.37
C GLY A 163 29.14 10.71 20.67
N MET A 164 28.00 10.64 21.36
CA MET A 164 27.15 11.77 21.72
C MET A 164 27.32 12.11 23.20
N ARG A 165 27.29 13.41 23.52
CA ARG A 165 27.24 13.85 24.92
C ARG A 165 25.97 13.31 25.57
N ALA A 166 26.11 12.75 26.77
CA ALA A 166 24.97 12.29 27.54
C ALA A 166 24.01 13.47 27.83
N PRO A 167 22.68 13.26 27.70
CA PRO A 167 21.69 14.24 28.17
C PRO A 167 21.98 14.68 29.60
N ALA A 168 21.64 15.93 29.96
CA ALA A 168 21.86 16.44 31.32
C ALA A 168 21.19 15.59 32.42
N ALA A 169 20.08 14.90 32.10
CA ALA A 169 19.42 13.91 32.97
C ALA A 169 20.32 12.69 33.35
N ASN A 170 21.46 12.52 32.67
CA ASN A 170 22.45 11.46 32.86
C ASN A 170 23.75 11.99 33.46
N ALA A 171 23.80 13.26 33.89
CA ALA A 171 25.00 13.90 34.43
C ALA A 171 25.30 13.57 35.91
N GLY A 172 24.59 12.62 36.52
CA GLY A 172 24.92 12.09 37.85
C GLY A 172 26.11 11.12 37.80
N GLY A 173 26.59 10.69 38.97
CA GLY A 173 27.68 9.71 39.10
C GLY A 173 27.42 8.36 38.42
N PRO A 174 28.29 7.34 38.60
CA PRO A 174 28.26 6.09 37.82
C PRO A 174 26.92 5.32 37.81
N GLU A 175 26.07 5.45 38.83
CA GLU A 175 24.69 4.92 38.83
C GLU A 175 23.77 5.63 37.83
N SER A 176 23.89 6.95 37.66
CA SER A 176 23.13 7.73 36.66
C SER A 176 23.63 7.48 35.22
N ALA A 177 24.90 7.13 35.05
CA ALA A 177 25.45 6.75 33.75
C ALA A 177 24.98 5.35 33.28
N THR A 178 24.65 4.46 34.21
CA THR A 178 24.23 3.06 33.97
C THR A 178 22.71 2.86 34.03
N HIS A 179 22.05 3.44 35.03
CA HIS A 179 20.61 3.32 35.29
C HIS A 179 19.84 4.66 35.11
N GLY A 180 20.54 5.79 34.96
CA GLY A 180 19.94 7.06 34.53
C GLY A 180 19.83 7.13 33.02
N GLY A 181 18.72 7.64 32.51
CA GLY A 181 18.44 7.68 31.08
C GLY A 181 17.05 8.19 30.75
N VAL A 182 16.78 8.28 29.46
CA VAL A 182 15.48 8.72 28.93
C VAL A 182 14.92 7.67 27.99
N MET A 183 13.60 7.67 27.84
CA MET A 183 12.97 6.94 26.75
C MET A 183 13.32 7.62 25.43
N TYR A 184 13.68 6.87 24.39
CA TYR A 184 13.86 7.42 23.05
C TYR A 184 12.62 8.22 22.63
N SER A 185 12.82 9.42 22.06
CA SER A 185 11.73 10.34 21.67
C SER A 185 10.74 9.67 20.71
N PHE A 186 11.21 8.80 19.82
CA PHE A 186 10.37 8.05 18.88
C PHE A 186 9.67 6.84 19.51
N SER A 187 10.10 6.33 20.67
CA SER A 187 9.49 5.14 21.28
C SER A 187 8.00 5.42 21.48
N SER A 188 7.14 4.55 20.95
CA SER A 188 5.71 4.64 21.13
C SER A 188 5.33 4.63 22.60
N ARG A 189 4.25 5.33 22.94
CA ARG A 189 3.76 5.52 24.30
C ARG A 189 2.34 5.00 24.43
N GLY A 190 2.02 4.49 25.61
CA GLY A 190 0.65 4.22 26.01
C GLY A 190 -0.09 5.51 26.41
N PRO A 191 -1.26 5.38 27.03
CA PRO A 191 -2.06 4.16 27.11
C PRO A 191 -2.49 3.67 25.71
N ALA A 192 -2.85 2.39 25.59
CA ALA A 192 -3.53 1.89 24.39
C ALA A 192 -4.92 2.54 24.23
N THR A 193 -5.53 2.43 23.04
CA THR A 193 -6.83 3.07 22.75
C THR A 193 -7.97 2.55 23.65
N ASP A 194 -7.84 1.34 24.18
CA ASP A 194 -8.76 0.71 25.14
C ASP A 194 -8.33 0.88 26.61
N GLY A 195 -7.41 1.81 26.87
CA GLY A 195 -6.94 2.15 28.21
C GLY A 195 -5.96 1.16 28.85
N GLY A 196 -5.57 0.08 28.16
CA GLY A 196 -4.45 -0.77 28.61
C GLY A 196 -3.13 0.02 28.70
N CYS A 197 -2.13 -0.53 29.38
CA CYS A 197 -0.85 0.16 29.64
C CYS A 197 -0.12 0.67 28.38
N GLY A 198 -0.26 -0.02 27.24
CA GLY A 198 0.41 0.31 25.97
C GLY A 198 1.88 -0.12 25.92
N VAL A 199 2.64 0.16 26.98
CA VAL A 199 4.00 -0.34 27.20
C VAL A 199 3.99 -1.10 28.51
N ASN A 200 4.55 -2.31 28.54
CA ASN A 200 4.62 -3.13 29.76
C ASN A 200 5.93 -2.84 30.51
N VAL A 201 7.05 -2.88 29.80
CA VAL A 201 8.40 -2.62 30.33
C VAL A 201 9.25 -1.87 29.29
N ALA A 202 10.40 -1.35 29.71
CA ALA A 202 11.41 -0.76 28.86
C ALA A 202 12.69 -1.61 28.86
N ALA A 203 13.43 -1.57 27.76
CA ALA A 203 14.75 -2.19 27.64
C ALA A 203 15.69 -1.30 26.78
N PRO A 204 17.02 -1.52 26.85
CA PRO A 204 17.98 -0.79 26.02
C PRO A 204 17.62 -0.87 24.53
N GLY A 205 17.39 0.29 23.92
CA GLY A 205 16.88 0.40 22.54
C GLY A 205 17.96 0.58 21.48
N GLY A 206 19.24 0.58 21.85
CA GLY A 206 20.38 0.73 20.94
C GLY A 206 21.37 -0.42 21.11
N ALA A 207 21.85 -0.99 20.01
CA ALA A 207 22.79 -2.11 20.06
C ALA A 207 23.70 -2.17 18.82
N VAL A 208 24.96 -2.54 19.05
CA VAL A 208 25.89 -3.01 18.01
C VAL A 208 25.76 -4.53 17.95
N ALA A 209 25.19 -5.06 16.87
CA ALA A 209 24.94 -6.49 16.75
C ALA A 209 25.21 -6.99 15.33
N SER A 210 25.33 -8.32 15.20
CA SER A 210 25.67 -8.99 13.94
C SER A 210 24.69 -8.69 12.82
N VAL A 211 25.19 -8.49 11.61
CA VAL A 211 24.36 -8.35 10.39
C VAL A 211 24.74 -9.42 9.36
N PRO A 212 23.92 -9.68 8.34
CA PRO A 212 24.26 -10.66 7.32
C PRO A 212 25.55 -10.30 6.59
N ARG A 213 26.36 -11.30 6.23
CA ARG A 213 27.64 -11.08 5.54
C ARG A 213 27.51 -10.34 4.20
N TYR A 214 26.36 -10.44 3.53
CA TYR A 214 26.12 -9.69 2.28
C TYR A 214 26.06 -8.17 2.50
N SER A 215 25.90 -7.70 3.74
CA SER A 215 25.97 -6.28 4.11
C SER A 215 27.42 -5.75 4.12
N LEU A 216 28.42 -6.60 3.86
CA LEU A 216 29.85 -6.25 3.86
C LEU A 216 30.35 -5.63 5.18
N GLN A 217 29.66 -5.92 6.29
CA GLN A 217 29.96 -5.45 7.64
C GLN A 217 29.73 -6.62 8.62
N PRO A 218 30.55 -6.77 9.67
CA PRO A 218 30.35 -7.84 10.66
C PRO A 218 29.21 -7.51 11.64
N GLN A 219 29.11 -6.25 12.06
CA GLN A 219 28.13 -5.73 12.99
C GLN A 219 27.67 -4.34 12.53
N ARG A 220 26.52 -3.90 13.03
CA ARG A 220 26.02 -2.53 12.82
C ARG A 220 25.38 -1.99 14.09
N LEU A 221 25.53 -0.69 14.33
CA LEU A 221 24.73 0.03 15.32
C LEU A 221 23.34 0.31 14.77
N MET A 222 22.30 -0.18 15.45
CA MET A 222 20.90 0.16 15.17
C MET A 222 20.20 0.59 16.46
N HIS A 223 19.14 1.40 16.32
CA HIS A 223 18.28 1.77 17.43
C HIS A 223 16.81 1.70 17.07
N GLY A 224 15.98 1.36 18.06
CA GLY A 224 14.54 1.21 17.92
C GLY A 224 13.96 0.38 19.04
N THR A 225 12.63 0.40 19.17
CA THR A 225 11.92 -0.63 19.96
C THR A 225 12.16 -2.04 19.42
N SER A 226 12.54 -2.16 18.14
CA SER A 226 13.02 -3.39 17.52
C SER A 226 14.33 -3.93 18.11
N MET A 227 15.13 -3.12 18.81
CA MET A 227 16.34 -3.55 19.50
C MET A 227 16.07 -3.74 21.01
N ALA A 228 15.12 -3.00 21.57
CA ALA A 228 14.68 -3.18 22.95
C ALA A 228 13.94 -4.52 23.16
N ALA A 229 13.05 -4.89 22.24
CA ALA A 229 12.31 -6.15 22.31
C ALA A 229 13.22 -7.40 22.36
N PRO A 230 14.23 -7.58 21.49
CA PRO A 230 15.15 -8.72 21.58
C PRO A 230 16.06 -8.66 22.81
N ASN A 231 16.39 -7.47 23.32
CA ASN A 231 17.11 -7.35 24.59
C ASN A 231 16.28 -7.94 25.75
N ALA A 232 15.01 -7.55 25.84
CA ALA A 232 14.07 -8.14 26.80
C ALA A 232 13.84 -9.64 26.56
N ALA A 233 13.84 -10.10 25.30
CA ALA A 233 13.71 -11.52 24.98
C ALA A 233 14.89 -12.36 25.46
N GLY A 234 16.13 -11.87 25.32
CA GLY A 234 17.28 -12.52 25.91
C GLY A 234 17.22 -12.53 27.45
N ALA A 235 16.79 -11.42 28.07
CA ALA A 235 16.59 -11.33 29.52
C ALA A 235 15.57 -12.38 30.02
N VAL A 236 14.45 -12.53 29.31
CA VAL A 236 13.44 -13.57 29.60
C VAL A 236 14.00 -14.97 29.37
N ALA A 237 14.79 -15.20 28.33
CA ALA A 237 15.41 -16.51 28.09
C ALA A 237 16.34 -16.91 29.25
N CYS A 238 17.12 -15.98 29.80
CA CYS A 238 17.94 -16.21 30.99
C CYS A 238 17.09 -16.52 32.23
N LEU A 239 16.01 -15.75 32.45
CA LEU A 239 15.06 -15.99 33.54
C LEU A 239 14.42 -17.39 33.46
N LEU A 240 14.00 -17.82 32.27
CA LEU A 240 13.43 -19.15 32.04
C LEU A 240 14.46 -20.27 32.22
N SER A 241 15.69 -20.06 31.76
CA SER A 241 16.79 -21.02 31.96
C SER A 241 16.99 -21.30 33.45
N ALA A 242 17.04 -20.24 34.25
CA ALA A 242 17.12 -20.34 35.71
C ALA A 242 15.91 -21.02 36.35
N ALA A 243 14.69 -20.64 35.95
CA ALA A 243 13.47 -21.25 36.47
C ALA A 243 13.44 -22.76 36.19
N LYS A 244 13.79 -23.17 34.96
CA LYS A 244 13.89 -24.59 34.56
C LYS A 244 14.96 -25.33 35.35
N ALA A 245 16.11 -24.72 35.58
CA ALA A 245 17.18 -25.30 36.42
C ALA A 245 16.72 -25.51 37.88
N ALA A 246 15.82 -24.65 38.38
CA ALA A 246 15.18 -24.79 39.68
C ALA A 246 13.96 -25.75 39.68
N GLY A 247 13.67 -26.43 38.57
CA GLY A 247 12.53 -27.34 38.45
C GLY A 247 11.16 -26.65 38.35
N LYS A 248 11.14 -25.33 38.08
CA LYS A 248 9.92 -24.54 37.89
C LYS A 248 9.59 -24.40 36.40
N ASN A 249 8.30 -24.37 36.07
CA ASN A 249 7.80 -24.08 34.73
C ASN A 249 6.72 -22.99 34.79
N PRO A 250 7.10 -21.70 34.84
CA PRO A 250 6.15 -20.62 35.03
C PRO A 250 5.28 -20.40 33.78
N ALA A 251 4.00 -20.11 33.96
CA ALA A 251 3.15 -19.72 32.83
C ALA A 251 3.56 -18.33 32.30
N PRO A 252 3.28 -18.00 31.02
CA PRO A 252 3.68 -16.73 30.44
C PRO A 252 3.17 -15.50 31.19
N ASP A 253 1.94 -15.54 31.71
CA ASP A 253 1.36 -14.43 32.49
C ASP A 253 2.05 -14.25 33.86
N ALA A 254 2.59 -15.32 34.46
CA ALA A 254 3.38 -15.22 35.69
C ALA A 254 4.72 -14.52 35.42
N VAL A 255 5.39 -14.86 34.32
CA VAL A 255 6.62 -14.18 33.88
C VAL A 255 6.35 -12.71 33.57
N LYS A 256 5.28 -12.40 32.83
CA LYS A 256 4.86 -11.02 32.56
C LYS A 256 4.60 -10.23 33.85
N ARG A 257 3.84 -10.79 34.80
CA ARG A 257 3.54 -10.17 36.10
C ARG A 257 4.81 -9.85 36.88
N VAL A 258 5.75 -10.80 36.93
CA VAL A 258 7.01 -10.62 37.66
C VAL A 258 7.87 -9.53 36.99
N LEU A 259 8.04 -9.58 35.67
CA LEU A 259 8.78 -8.54 34.94
C LEU A 259 8.20 -7.15 35.15
N GLU A 260 6.87 -7.02 35.14
CA GLU A 260 6.18 -5.76 35.40
C GLU A 260 6.32 -5.31 36.86
N ALA A 261 6.32 -6.23 37.82
CA ALA A 261 6.42 -5.87 39.24
C ALA A 261 7.83 -5.50 39.68
N THR A 262 8.86 -6.08 39.05
CA THR A 262 10.26 -5.88 39.43
C THR A 262 11.02 -4.90 38.55
N ALA A 263 10.40 -4.41 37.47
CA ALA A 263 10.99 -3.39 36.62
C ALA A 263 11.31 -2.12 37.43
N LYS A 264 12.44 -1.49 37.09
CA LYS A 264 12.95 -0.27 37.74
C LYS A 264 12.38 0.98 37.05
N PRO A 265 11.48 1.76 37.69
CA PRO A 265 10.93 2.96 37.08
C PRO A 265 12.01 4.01 36.82
N LEU A 266 12.00 4.60 35.62
CA LEU A 266 12.85 5.72 35.27
C LEU A 266 12.36 6.99 35.98
N PRO A 267 13.24 7.73 36.68
CA PRO A 267 12.89 8.96 37.36
C PRO A 267 12.29 10.00 36.40
N GLY A 268 11.22 10.69 36.83
CA GLY A 268 10.62 11.80 36.07
C GLY A 268 9.84 11.40 34.81
N VAL A 269 9.76 10.11 34.46
CA VAL A 269 9.03 9.62 33.29
C VAL A 269 7.67 9.06 33.72
N ALA A 270 6.57 9.59 33.19
CA ALA A 270 5.23 9.06 33.50
C ALA A 270 5.09 7.59 33.10
N GLN A 271 4.34 6.79 33.88
CA GLN A 271 4.20 5.35 33.68
C GLN A 271 3.74 4.95 32.27
N CYS A 272 2.75 5.64 31.70
CA CYS A 272 2.29 5.39 30.33
C CYS A 272 3.38 5.53 29.25
N ASN A 273 4.51 6.18 29.58
CA ASN A 273 5.63 6.34 28.66
C ASN A 273 6.64 5.19 28.70
N GLN A 274 6.76 4.52 29.83
CA GLN A 274 7.83 3.54 30.10
C GLN A 274 7.30 2.17 30.55
N GLY A 275 5.99 2.03 30.70
CA GLY A 275 5.40 0.90 31.39
C GLY A 275 5.80 0.93 32.86
N GLN A 276 6.19 -0.22 33.39
CA GLN A 276 6.67 -0.35 34.76
C GLN A 276 8.16 -0.01 34.94
N GLY A 277 8.85 0.34 33.84
CA GLY A 277 10.26 0.74 33.87
C GLY A 277 11.19 -0.27 33.22
N LEU A 278 12.48 -0.15 33.51
CA LEU A 278 13.55 -0.96 32.91
C LEU A 278 13.52 -2.40 33.45
N VAL A 279 13.61 -3.39 32.56
CA VAL A 279 13.70 -4.82 32.94
C VAL A 279 14.86 -5.06 33.91
N ASP A 280 14.58 -5.77 35.01
CA ASP A 280 15.56 -6.24 35.99
C ASP A 280 15.43 -7.76 36.16
N VAL A 281 16.45 -8.49 35.68
CA VAL A 281 16.43 -9.96 35.63
C VAL A 281 16.63 -10.58 37.01
N ASP A 282 17.49 -10.01 37.85
CA ASP A 282 17.84 -10.57 39.15
C ASP A 282 16.66 -10.43 40.13
N ALA A 283 16.04 -9.25 40.12
CA ALA A 283 14.82 -9.01 40.90
C ALA A 283 13.67 -9.90 40.40
N ALA A 284 13.52 -10.06 39.08
CA ALA A 284 12.52 -10.95 38.50
C ALA A 284 12.74 -12.41 38.91
N MET A 285 13.98 -12.90 38.86
CA MET A 285 14.32 -14.26 39.28
C MET A 285 13.97 -14.51 40.74
N THR A 286 14.31 -13.56 41.62
CA THR A 286 14.01 -13.64 43.05
C THR A 286 12.51 -13.69 43.29
N SER A 287 11.75 -12.75 42.70
CA SER A 287 10.29 -12.69 42.85
C SER A 287 9.57 -13.91 42.28
N LEU A 288 10.04 -14.47 41.15
CA LEU A 288 9.52 -15.72 40.61
C LEU A 288 9.80 -16.93 41.53
N GLY A 289 10.87 -16.86 42.31
CA GLY A 289 11.20 -17.81 43.38
C GLY A 289 10.14 -17.86 44.49
N GLU A 290 9.51 -16.73 44.80
CA GLU A 290 8.58 -16.53 45.93
C GLU A 290 7.11 -16.81 45.58
N ILE A 291 6.79 -16.98 44.30
CA ILE A 291 5.42 -17.27 43.85
C ILE A 291 5.19 -18.77 43.79
N ASP A 292 4.18 -19.23 44.52
CA ASP A 292 3.71 -20.62 44.49
C ASP A 292 2.77 -20.89 43.31
N GLU A 293 1.81 -20.00 43.07
CA GLU A 293 0.80 -20.17 42.00
C GLU A 293 1.25 -19.48 40.71
N LEU A 294 1.84 -20.29 39.82
CA LEU A 294 2.50 -19.84 38.59
C LEU A 294 1.64 -19.96 37.32
N ASP A 295 0.42 -20.48 37.41
CA ASP A 295 -0.43 -20.82 36.26
C ASP A 295 -1.80 -20.13 36.25
N VAL A 296 -2.05 -19.21 37.18
CA VAL A 296 -3.30 -18.43 37.24
C VAL A 296 -3.03 -16.98 36.86
N ARG A 297 -3.80 -16.47 35.90
CA ARG A 297 -3.87 -15.05 35.54
C ARG A 297 -5.20 -14.45 35.97
N PHE A 298 -5.22 -13.13 36.14
CA PHE A 298 -6.42 -12.38 36.49
C PHE A 298 -6.76 -11.44 35.34
N GLU A 299 -7.78 -11.81 34.56
CA GLU A 299 -8.26 -11.01 33.44
C GLU A 299 -9.05 -9.80 33.95
N VAL A 300 -8.58 -8.60 33.61
CA VAL A 300 -9.24 -7.32 33.95
C VAL A 300 -10.05 -6.83 32.75
N ARG A 301 -11.33 -6.54 32.97
CA ARG A 301 -12.23 -5.96 31.96
C ARG A 301 -13.01 -4.79 32.53
N VAL A 302 -13.07 -3.70 31.76
CA VAL A 302 -13.93 -2.55 32.02
C VAL A 302 -14.89 -2.32 30.85
N PRO A 303 -16.04 -1.67 31.07
CA PRO A 303 -16.95 -1.33 29.98
C PRO A 303 -16.25 -0.55 28.87
N SER A 304 -16.21 -1.13 27.66
CA SER A 304 -15.66 -0.43 26.49
C SER A 304 -16.64 0.65 26.03
N ARG A 305 -16.14 1.87 25.84
CA ARG A 305 -16.92 2.99 25.28
C ARG A 305 -16.75 3.14 23.77
N ALA A 306 -15.65 2.59 23.22
CA ALA A 306 -15.32 2.70 21.80
C ALA A 306 -15.96 1.60 20.94
N ALA A 307 -16.29 0.46 21.56
CA ALA A 307 -16.87 -0.69 20.89
C ALA A 307 -18.35 -0.87 21.28
N GLY A 308 -19.18 -1.31 20.32
CA GLY A 308 -20.62 -1.51 20.53
C GLY A 308 -20.96 -2.65 21.49
N ALA A 309 -22.24 -2.82 21.81
CA ALA A 309 -22.73 -3.91 22.64
C ALA A 309 -22.25 -5.27 22.10
N GLY A 310 -21.63 -6.09 22.95
CA GLY A 310 -21.09 -7.41 22.59
C GLY A 310 -19.59 -7.46 22.27
N ALA A 311 -18.91 -6.30 22.18
CA ALA A 311 -17.45 -6.28 22.05
C ALA A 311 -16.75 -6.65 23.38
N PRO A 312 -15.53 -7.21 23.33
CA PRO A 312 -14.76 -7.46 24.53
C PRO A 312 -14.55 -6.16 25.31
N GLY A 313 -14.66 -6.23 26.64
CA GLY A 313 -14.41 -5.09 27.52
C GLY A 313 -12.99 -4.55 27.34
N ALA A 314 -12.83 -3.24 27.57
CA ALA A 314 -11.55 -2.55 27.58
C ALA A 314 -10.64 -3.09 28.68
N ARG A 315 -9.32 -3.01 28.48
CA ARG A 315 -8.31 -3.53 29.43
C ARG A 315 -7.91 -2.52 30.51
N GLY A 316 -8.29 -1.26 30.36
CA GLY A 316 -8.06 -0.23 31.36
C GLY A 316 -8.96 0.99 31.17
N ILE A 317 -8.83 1.94 32.07
CA ILE A 317 -9.69 3.13 32.12
C ILE A 317 -8.93 4.31 31.55
N TYR A 318 -9.39 4.82 30.42
CA TYR A 318 -8.80 6.00 29.78
C TYR A 318 -9.83 7.10 29.61
N LEU A 319 -9.70 8.16 30.41
CA LEU A 319 -10.52 9.36 30.31
C LEU A 319 -9.73 10.42 29.56
N ARG A 320 -10.10 10.67 28.30
CA ARG A 320 -9.36 11.57 27.40
C ARG A 320 -10.18 12.78 26.99
N GLU A 321 -11.49 12.61 26.82
CA GLU A 321 -12.33 13.69 26.28
C GLU A 321 -12.76 14.68 27.35
N ARG A 322 -12.94 15.95 26.97
CA ARG A 322 -13.30 17.02 27.91
C ARG A 322 -14.52 16.68 28.77
N TRP A 323 -15.58 16.18 28.13
CA TRP A 323 -16.81 15.81 28.83
C TRP A 323 -16.61 14.64 29.81
N GLU A 324 -15.56 13.83 29.65
CA GLU A 324 -15.22 12.74 30.57
C GLU A 324 -14.56 13.25 31.84
N THR A 325 -13.86 14.38 31.77
CA THR A 325 -12.97 14.89 32.83
C THR A 325 -13.46 16.15 33.53
N THR A 326 -14.71 16.53 33.34
CA THR A 326 -15.33 17.69 34.00
C THR A 326 -15.90 17.37 35.39
N ALA A 327 -16.13 16.10 35.71
CA ALA A 327 -16.69 15.66 36.98
C ALA A 327 -16.16 14.28 37.39
N PRO A 328 -16.19 13.93 38.69
CA PRO A 328 -15.87 12.60 39.17
C PRO A 328 -16.72 11.51 38.52
N ARG A 329 -16.13 10.34 38.30
CA ARG A 329 -16.73 9.21 37.59
C ARG A 329 -16.58 7.93 38.38
N GLU A 330 -17.57 7.05 38.25
CA GLU A 330 -17.49 5.68 38.76
C GLU A 330 -17.48 4.72 37.58
N VAL A 331 -16.54 3.77 37.63
CA VAL A 331 -16.35 2.78 36.57
C VAL A 331 -16.34 1.39 37.21
N ALA A 332 -17.22 0.52 36.72
CA ALA A 332 -17.23 -0.88 37.11
C ALA A 332 -16.06 -1.62 36.46
N VAL A 333 -15.36 -2.44 37.23
CA VAL A 333 -14.26 -3.28 36.81
C VAL A 333 -14.60 -4.71 37.17
N THR A 334 -14.41 -5.63 36.23
CA THR A 334 -14.57 -7.06 36.46
C THR A 334 -13.21 -7.72 36.38
N VAL A 335 -12.87 -8.52 37.39
CA VAL A 335 -11.66 -9.32 37.44
C VAL A 335 -12.04 -10.79 37.43
N THR A 336 -11.50 -11.57 36.50
CA THR A 336 -11.82 -13.00 36.36
C THR A 336 -10.54 -13.83 36.36
N PRO A 337 -10.37 -14.79 37.28
CA PRO A 337 -9.23 -15.70 37.25
C PRO A 337 -9.37 -16.70 36.10
N LYS A 338 -8.26 -16.96 35.41
CA LYS A 338 -8.14 -17.90 34.29
C LYS A 338 -6.87 -18.74 34.48
N PHE A 339 -6.98 -20.04 34.26
CA PHE A 339 -5.83 -20.94 34.36
C PHE A 339 -5.13 -21.06 32.99
N GLN A 340 -3.83 -21.33 33.00
CA GLN A 340 -3.07 -21.72 31.80
C GLN A 340 -3.67 -23.01 31.23
N GLY A 341 -4.04 -23.00 29.95
CA GLY A 341 -4.80 -24.11 29.37
C GLY A 341 -6.12 -24.30 30.10
N ASP A 342 -6.89 -23.22 30.31
CA ASP A 342 -8.09 -23.22 31.16
C ASP A 342 -9.01 -24.40 30.83
N ASP A 343 -9.18 -24.78 29.57
CA ASP A 343 -10.01 -25.92 29.15
C ASP A 343 -9.50 -27.28 29.65
N ASP A 344 -8.20 -27.46 29.81
CA ASP A 344 -7.54 -28.70 30.25
C ASP A 344 -7.57 -28.91 31.77
N VAL A 345 -7.84 -27.85 32.55
CA VAL A 345 -7.79 -27.90 34.01
C VAL A 345 -9.04 -28.57 34.60
N ALA A 346 -8.83 -29.49 35.55
CA ALA A 346 -9.91 -30.24 36.21
C ALA A 346 -10.96 -29.32 36.86
N ALA A 347 -12.24 -29.67 36.70
CA ALA A 347 -13.37 -28.88 37.19
C ALA A 347 -13.35 -28.67 38.71
N GLU A 348 -12.87 -29.67 39.47
CA GLU A 348 -12.72 -29.59 40.93
C GLU A 348 -11.74 -28.48 41.34
N ARG A 349 -10.54 -28.45 40.74
CA ARG A 349 -9.55 -27.39 40.99
C ARG A 349 -10.12 -26.00 40.69
N LYS A 350 -10.86 -25.87 39.59
CA LYS A 350 -11.55 -24.62 39.23
C LYS A 350 -12.62 -24.25 40.26
N GLY A 351 -13.42 -25.20 40.71
CA GLY A 351 -14.51 -24.99 41.65
C GLY A 351 -14.05 -24.57 43.06
N LEU A 352 -12.85 -24.99 43.46
CA LEU A 352 -12.24 -24.65 44.75
C LEU A 352 -11.45 -23.33 44.74
N PHE A 353 -11.26 -22.71 43.57
CA PHE A 353 -10.45 -21.49 43.48
C PHE A 353 -11.09 -20.30 44.19
N ARG A 354 -10.38 -19.77 45.18
CA ARG A 354 -10.74 -18.59 45.95
C ARG A 354 -9.49 -17.83 46.36
N ARG A 355 -9.51 -16.51 46.21
CA ARG A 355 -8.50 -15.58 46.75
C ARG A 355 -9.19 -14.41 47.44
N ASP A 356 -8.71 -14.06 48.62
CA ASP A 356 -9.06 -12.82 49.30
C ASP A 356 -8.05 -11.76 48.85
N VAL A 357 -8.53 -10.76 48.12
CA VAL A 357 -7.67 -9.78 47.44
C VAL A 357 -7.80 -8.42 48.10
N ARG A 358 -6.69 -7.85 48.55
CA ARG A 358 -6.60 -6.47 49.02
C ARG A 358 -6.42 -5.53 47.84
N LEU A 359 -7.20 -4.46 47.80
CA LEU A 359 -7.14 -3.46 46.73
C LEU A 359 -6.44 -2.19 47.22
N GLU A 360 -5.53 -1.67 46.41
CA GLU A 360 -4.78 -0.45 46.71
C GLU A 360 -4.76 0.49 45.50
N ALA A 361 -5.06 1.77 45.72
CA ALA A 361 -4.98 2.81 44.70
C ALA A 361 -3.63 3.51 44.79
N THR A 362 -2.92 3.63 43.66
CA THR A 362 -1.58 4.24 43.63
C THR A 362 -1.60 5.78 43.55
N ALA A 363 -2.78 6.37 43.41
CA ALA A 363 -2.94 7.82 43.28
C ALA A 363 -4.10 8.36 44.14
N PRO A 364 -3.97 9.56 44.72
CA PRO A 364 -4.97 10.12 45.66
C PRO A 364 -6.30 10.51 45.00
N TRP A 365 -6.30 10.72 43.68
CA TRP A 365 -7.51 11.00 42.88
C TRP A 365 -8.25 9.72 42.46
N LEU A 366 -7.77 8.55 42.89
CA LEU A 366 -8.41 7.26 42.76
C LEU A 366 -8.93 6.79 44.11
N SER A 367 -10.14 6.22 44.14
CA SER A 367 -10.72 5.62 45.33
C SER A 367 -11.41 4.31 45.00
N VAL A 368 -11.18 3.30 45.83
CA VAL A 368 -11.69 1.94 45.67
C VAL A 368 -11.95 1.33 47.05
N GLY A 369 -12.82 0.32 47.12
CA GLY A 369 -13.00 -0.48 48.34
C GLY A 369 -11.70 -1.20 48.74
N LYS A 370 -11.56 -1.57 50.02
CA LYS A 370 -10.30 -2.10 50.58
C LYS A 370 -9.94 -3.52 50.15
N GLY A 371 -10.92 -4.31 49.70
CA GLY A 371 -10.68 -5.69 49.30
C GLY A 371 -11.91 -6.34 48.71
N VAL A 372 -11.66 -7.44 47.99
CA VAL A 372 -12.67 -8.24 47.30
C VAL A 372 -12.31 -9.71 47.37
N VAL A 373 -13.32 -10.56 47.48
CA VAL A 373 -13.14 -12.01 47.33
C VAL A 373 -13.31 -12.37 45.86
N VAL A 374 -12.29 -12.96 45.26
CA VAL A 374 -12.29 -13.41 43.87
C VAL A 374 -12.41 -14.93 43.84
N THR A 375 -13.44 -15.44 43.18
CA THR A 375 -13.65 -16.87 42.92
C THR A 375 -13.54 -17.14 41.42
N ARG A 376 -13.65 -18.40 40.98
CA ARG A 376 -13.62 -18.75 39.54
C ARG A 376 -14.61 -17.96 38.68
N GLY A 377 -15.77 -17.60 39.23
CA GLY A 377 -16.78 -16.78 38.54
C GLY A 377 -16.37 -15.33 38.30
N GLY A 378 -15.24 -14.90 38.84
CA GLY A 378 -14.79 -13.52 38.83
C GLY A 378 -15.52 -12.66 39.87
N LYS A 379 -15.13 -11.38 39.92
CA LYS A 379 -15.74 -10.39 40.81
C LYS A 379 -15.74 -9.02 40.16
N ALA A 380 -16.88 -8.34 40.23
CA ALA A 380 -17.00 -6.94 39.87
C ALA A 380 -16.89 -6.04 41.11
N PHE A 381 -16.22 -4.90 40.95
CA PHE A 381 -16.15 -3.80 41.91
C PHE A 381 -16.07 -2.45 41.18
N THR A 382 -16.25 -1.35 41.90
CA THR A 382 -16.27 0.00 41.30
C THR A 382 -15.05 0.79 41.73
N ILE A 383 -14.47 1.53 40.79
CA ILE A 383 -13.42 2.53 41.03
C ILE A 383 -14.03 3.91 40.84
N ARG A 384 -13.86 4.78 41.84
CA ARG A 384 -14.16 6.21 41.73
C ARG A 384 -12.90 6.96 41.28
N ILE A 385 -13.04 7.79 40.28
CA ILE A 385 -11.97 8.58 39.66
C ILE A 385 -12.39 10.04 39.74
N ASP A 386 -11.53 10.89 40.29
CA ASP A 386 -11.73 12.34 40.30
C ASP A 386 -10.71 13.03 39.37
N PRO A 387 -11.08 13.27 38.09
CA PRO A 387 -10.19 13.96 37.16
C PRO A 387 -9.78 15.35 37.65
N CYS A 388 -10.66 16.09 38.33
CA CYS A 388 -10.37 17.46 38.78
C CYS A 388 -9.31 17.47 39.89
N ALA A 389 -9.27 16.44 40.74
CA ALA A 389 -8.23 16.25 41.74
C ALA A 389 -6.89 15.76 41.16
N ALA A 390 -6.89 15.20 39.94
CA ALA A 390 -5.66 14.68 39.32
C ALA A 390 -4.69 15.79 38.89
N GLY A 391 -5.21 16.92 38.42
CA GLY A 391 -4.40 18.10 38.08
C GLY A 391 -5.17 19.15 37.28
N PRO A 392 -4.50 20.22 36.82
CA PRO A 392 -5.15 21.34 36.12
C PRO A 392 -5.60 20.98 34.70
N GLU A 393 -6.45 21.82 34.11
CA GLU A 393 -6.80 21.74 32.69
C GLU A 393 -5.60 22.08 31.79
N GLY A 394 -5.55 21.46 30.62
CA GLY A 394 -4.46 21.57 29.65
C GLY A 394 -3.33 20.57 29.87
N ALA A 395 -3.33 19.86 31.00
CA ALA A 395 -2.24 19.00 31.46
C ALA A 395 -2.59 17.49 31.45
N GLY A 396 -1.55 16.68 31.61
CA GLY A 396 -1.59 15.22 31.65
C GLY A 396 -0.40 14.59 30.91
N PRO A 397 -0.38 13.26 30.76
CA PRO A 397 -1.32 12.31 31.35
C PRO A 397 -1.07 12.12 32.85
N PHE A 398 -2.14 12.09 33.64
CA PHE A 398 -2.10 11.63 35.03
C PHE A 398 -2.32 10.13 35.02
N CYS A 399 -1.29 9.37 35.41
CA CYS A 399 -1.33 7.92 35.44
C CYS A 399 -1.47 7.44 36.89
N GLY A 400 -2.35 6.46 37.09
CA GLY A 400 -2.53 5.76 38.35
C GLY A 400 -3.05 4.36 38.08
N GLU A 401 -3.05 3.53 39.11
CA GLU A 401 -3.48 2.15 39.02
C GLU A 401 -4.27 1.76 40.27
N VAL A 402 -5.14 0.76 40.11
CA VAL A 402 -5.64 -0.02 41.24
C VAL A 402 -4.99 -1.40 41.19
N LEU A 403 -4.24 -1.73 42.23
CA LEU A 403 -3.51 -2.98 42.38
C LEU A 403 -4.31 -3.95 43.26
N GLY A 404 -4.35 -5.22 42.87
CA GLY A 404 -4.91 -6.30 43.67
C GLY A 404 -3.82 -7.21 44.21
N PHE A 405 -3.64 -7.27 45.53
CA PHE A 405 -2.67 -8.13 46.20
C PHE A 405 -3.36 -9.33 46.85
N ASP A 406 -2.69 -10.48 46.89
CA ASP A 406 -3.16 -11.61 47.70
C ASP A 406 -2.95 -11.29 49.18
N ASP A 407 -4.01 -11.31 49.97
CA ASP A 407 -3.94 -11.01 51.41
C ASP A 407 -3.14 -12.09 52.16
N ALA A 408 -3.07 -13.32 51.62
CA ALA A 408 -2.28 -14.41 52.18
C ALA A 408 -0.77 -14.28 51.87
N ALA A 409 -0.38 -13.46 50.89
CA ALA A 409 0.99 -13.32 50.43
C ALA A 409 1.34 -11.82 50.20
N PRO A 410 1.42 -11.00 51.26
CA PRO A 410 1.58 -9.55 51.12
C PRO A 410 2.93 -9.10 50.54
N GLY A 411 3.95 -9.97 50.54
CA GLY A 411 5.25 -9.71 49.90
C GLY A 411 5.30 -10.07 48.41
N ALA A 412 4.29 -10.77 47.89
CA ALA A 412 4.23 -11.17 46.49
C ALA A 412 3.82 -10.01 45.58
N PRO A 413 4.19 -10.05 44.28
CA PRO A 413 3.75 -9.04 43.33
C PRO A 413 2.22 -9.04 43.18
N PRO A 414 1.63 -7.89 42.76
CA PRO A 414 0.18 -7.77 42.62
C PRO A 414 -0.36 -8.81 41.62
N LEU A 415 -1.47 -9.46 41.98
CA LEU A 415 -2.18 -10.45 41.17
C LEU A 415 -2.69 -9.84 39.85
N PHE A 416 -3.18 -8.60 39.91
CA PHE A 416 -3.62 -7.82 38.76
C PHE A 416 -3.43 -6.33 38.99
N ARG A 417 -3.49 -5.58 37.89
CA ARG A 417 -3.42 -4.12 37.85
C ARG A 417 -4.53 -3.60 36.96
N VAL A 418 -5.21 -2.55 37.41
CA VAL A 418 -6.20 -1.82 36.61
C VAL A 418 -5.57 -0.48 36.23
N PRO A 419 -5.05 -0.32 34.99
CA PRO A 419 -4.45 0.94 34.59
C PRO A 419 -5.52 2.02 34.41
N VAL A 420 -5.24 3.20 34.97
CA VAL A 420 -6.07 4.39 34.85
C VAL A 420 -5.24 5.56 34.34
N ALA A 421 -5.66 6.13 33.22
CA ALA A 421 -5.07 7.33 32.66
C ALA A 421 -6.11 8.43 32.49
N VAL A 422 -5.76 9.63 32.92
CA VAL A 422 -6.61 10.81 32.81
C VAL A 422 -5.86 11.92 32.08
N VAL A 423 -6.50 12.50 31.08
CA VAL A 423 -6.03 13.69 30.37
C VAL A 423 -7.10 14.76 30.53
N ARG A 424 -6.73 15.97 30.98
CA ARG A 424 -7.68 17.07 31.15
C ARG A 424 -7.48 18.11 30.05
N PRO A 425 -8.23 18.05 28.94
CA PRO A 425 -8.08 19.02 27.87
C PRO A 425 -8.64 20.39 28.26
N LYS A 426 -7.92 21.46 27.90
CA LYS A 426 -8.38 22.84 28.03
C LYS A 426 -9.25 23.23 26.83
N ALA A 427 -10.42 23.81 27.07
CA ALA A 427 -11.25 24.37 25.99
C ALA A 427 -10.60 25.64 25.44
N VAL A 428 -10.63 25.79 24.12
CA VAL A 428 -10.13 26.99 23.43
C VAL A 428 -11.31 27.86 23.06
N GLU A 429 -11.31 29.11 23.54
CA GLU A 429 -12.42 30.06 23.31
C GLU A 429 -12.19 30.99 22.11
N GLY A 430 -10.96 31.04 21.58
CA GLY A 430 -10.56 31.91 20.48
C GLY A 430 -9.87 31.17 19.32
N ASP A 431 -9.12 31.90 18.50
CA ASP A 431 -8.40 31.36 17.34
C ASP A 431 -7.03 30.77 17.69
N SER A 432 -6.56 30.95 18.92
CA SER A 432 -5.22 30.54 19.33
C SER A 432 -5.13 30.20 20.81
N VAL A 433 -4.15 29.37 21.15
CA VAL A 433 -3.83 28.98 22.53
C VAL A 433 -2.33 28.78 22.67
N ALA A 434 -1.73 29.48 23.64
CA ALA A 434 -0.34 29.27 24.03
C ALA A 434 -0.22 27.96 24.82
N LEU A 435 0.81 27.17 24.50
CA LEU A 435 1.10 25.91 25.17
C LEU A 435 1.91 26.16 26.44
N THR A 436 1.72 25.32 27.45
CA THR A 436 2.56 25.31 28.66
C THR A 436 3.76 24.40 28.41
N LEU A 437 4.93 25.00 28.31
CA LEU A 437 6.20 24.33 28.07
C LEU A 437 7.14 24.48 29.27
N PRO A 438 8.08 23.53 29.49
CA PRO A 438 9.11 23.69 30.51
C PRO A 438 10.01 24.91 30.19
N PRO A 439 10.63 25.54 31.20
CA PRO A 439 11.47 26.72 31.02
C PRO A 439 12.70 26.45 30.13
N SER A 440 13.14 25.19 30.06
CA SER A 440 14.17 24.71 29.16
C SER A 440 13.91 23.24 28.85
N PHE A 441 14.00 22.86 27.58
CA PHE A 441 14.05 21.47 27.14
C PHE A 441 15.49 20.96 27.18
N GLN A 442 15.66 19.73 27.65
CA GLN A 442 16.86 18.94 27.50
C GLN A 442 16.67 17.89 26.40
N ALA A 443 17.77 17.27 25.96
CA ALA A 443 17.73 16.20 24.97
C ALA A 443 16.84 15.03 25.45
N GLY A 444 15.79 14.72 24.70
CA GLY A 444 14.82 13.68 25.04
C GLY A 444 13.61 14.15 25.84
N ASP A 445 13.56 15.42 26.26
CA ASP A 445 12.41 15.98 26.96
C ASP A 445 11.17 16.05 26.06
N ILE A 446 10.02 15.75 26.65
CA ILE A 446 8.73 15.71 25.97
C ILE A 446 7.72 16.51 26.80
N SER A 447 7.17 17.57 26.21
CA SER A 447 6.02 18.31 26.76
C SER A 447 4.75 17.97 26.01
N ARG A 448 3.66 17.76 26.75
CA ARG A 448 2.34 17.42 26.21
C ARG A 448 1.31 18.41 26.69
N ASN A 449 0.56 18.93 25.74
CA ASN A 449 -0.53 19.86 25.98
C ASN A 449 -1.80 19.30 25.37
N PHE A 450 -2.92 19.41 26.07
CA PHE A 450 -4.20 18.87 25.62
C PHE A 450 -5.23 19.98 25.49
N VAL A 451 -5.78 20.11 24.29
CA VAL A 451 -6.73 21.17 23.96
C VAL A 451 -7.96 20.58 23.29
N THR A 452 -9.12 21.15 23.56
CA THR A 452 -10.34 20.88 22.78
C THR A 452 -10.43 21.95 21.71
N PRO A 453 -10.29 21.60 20.42
CA PRO A 453 -10.47 22.56 19.33
C PRO A 453 -11.84 23.24 19.42
N PRO A 454 -11.95 24.54 19.11
CA PRO A 454 -13.21 25.25 19.14
C PRO A 454 -14.17 24.71 18.06
N ASP A 455 -15.47 24.80 18.32
CA ASP A 455 -16.48 24.30 17.38
C ASP A 455 -16.41 25.04 16.04
N GLY A 456 -16.38 24.29 14.94
CA GLY A 456 -16.21 24.84 13.59
C GLY A 456 -14.75 25.11 13.18
N ALA A 457 -13.75 24.73 13.98
CA ALA A 457 -12.37 24.70 13.53
C ALA A 457 -12.18 23.65 12.42
N ALA A 458 -11.51 24.03 11.32
CA ALA A 458 -11.25 23.13 10.19
C ALA A 458 -9.84 22.55 10.21
N SER A 459 -8.85 23.35 10.61
CA SER A 459 -7.45 22.93 10.71
C SER A 459 -6.75 23.65 11.85
N ALA A 460 -5.54 23.20 12.18
CA ALA A 460 -4.67 23.88 13.10
C ALA A 460 -3.21 23.90 12.61
N THR A 461 -2.47 24.91 13.05
CA THR A 461 -1.02 24.99 12.92
C THR A 461 -0.39 25.19 14.28
N VAL A 462 0.75 24.57 14.53
CA VAL A 462 1.56 24.77 15.73
C VAL A 462 2.76 25.62 15.34
N GLU A 463 2.86 26.81 15.89
CA GLU A 463 4.03 27.67 15.75
C GLU A 463 4.95 27.42 16.93
N VAL A 464 6.24 27.13 16.67
CA VAL A 464 7.26 26.94 17.70
C VAL A 464 8.41 27.90 17.46
N THR A 465 8.72 28.71 18.45
CA THR A 465 9.87 29.61 18.47
C THR A 465 10.96 29.01 19.35
N CYS A 466 12.21 29.09 18.90
CA CYS A 466 13.36 28.65 19.67
C CYS A 466 14.19 29.86 20.09
N ASP A 467 14.32 30.09 21.39
CA ASP A 467 15.23 31.05 21.99
C ASP A 467 16.44 30.27 22.54
N GLY A 468 17.60 30.45 21.91
CA GLY A 468 18.86 29.81 22.27
C GLY A 468 19.88 30.77 22.87
N ASP A 469 21.07 30.24 23.14
CA ASP A 469 22.26 30.95 23.62
C ASP A 469 23.25 31.32 22.49
N GLY A 470 22.79 31.32 21.23
CA GLY A 470 23.60 31.64 20.05
C GLY A 470 24.36 30.47 19.42
N LEU A 471 24.22 29.23 19.91
CA LEU A 471 24.95 28.05 19.41
C LEU A 471 24.03 27.01 18.72
N GLY A 472 23.58 27.28 17.49
CA GLY A 472 23.27 26.25 16.49
C GLY A 472 21.89 25.53 16.52
N ARG A 473 21.66 24.68 15.50
CA ARG A 473 20.42 23.94 15.19
C ARG A 473 19.98 22.96 16.29
N ARG A 474 18.69 22.93 16.63
CA ARG A 474 18.07 21.94 17.54
C ARG A 474 17.05 21.09 16.79
N LEU A 475 17.08 19.77 16.95
CA LEU A 475 16.09 18.90 16.31
C LEU A 475 14.84 18.81 17.20
N VAL A 476 13.75 19.42 16.74
CA VAL A 476 12.46 19.45 17.45
C VAL A 476 11.46 18.56 16.73
N HIS A 477 10.68 17.82 17.53
CA HIS A 477 9.56 17.00 17.08
C HIS A 477 8.27 17.69 17.53
N VAL A 478 7.36 17.90 16.58
CA VAL A 478 6.00 18.31 16.88
C VAL A 478 5.08 17.22 16.37
N GLN A 479 4.27 16.68 17.26
CA GLN A 479 3.27 15.66 16.95
C GLN A 479 1.92 16.04 17.53
N THR A 480 0.88 16.03 16.69
CA THR A 480 -0.50 16.21 17.12
C THR A 480 -1.28 14.90 16.98
N VAL A 481 -2.18 14.60 17.92
CA VAL A 481 -2.99 13.38 17.90
C VAL A 481 -4.43 13.67 18.35
N GLN A 482 -5.39 13.30 17.51
CA GLN A 482 -6.80 13.12 17.86
C GLN A 482 -7.21 11.66 17.67
N LEU A 483 -7.82 11.05 18.69
CA LEU A 483 -8.36 9.70 18.58
C LEU A 483 -9.76 9.78 17.95
N LEU A 484 -9.93 9.12 16.80
CA LEU A 484 -11.21 9.04 16.10
C LEU A 484 -11.84 7.66 16.38
N PRO A 485 -13.18 7.58 16.60
CA PRO A 485 -13.83 6.31 16.89
C PRO A 485 -13.58 5.25 15.82
N GLN A 486 -13.10 4.07 16.23
CA GLN A 486 -12.82 2.90 15.38
C GLN A 486 -11.88 3.17 14.18
N GLU A 487 -11.04 4.20 14.29
CA GLU A 487 -10.01 4.50 13.31
C GLU A 487 -8.64 4.25 13.93
N ALA A 488 -7.67 3.92 13.08
CA ALA A 488 -6.29 3.81 13.52
C ALA A 488 -5.76 5.18 13.97
N MET A 489 -4.84 5.21 14.93
CA MET A 489 -4.25 6.45 15.46
C MET A 489 -3.72 7.39 14.36
N GLU A 490 -3.21 6.82 13.26
CA GLU A 490 -2.64 7.57 12.14
C GLU A 490 -3.67 8.41 11.38
N ALA A 491 -4.96 8.09 11.51
CA ALA A 491 -6.04 8.80 10.84
C ALA A 491 -6.21 10.24 11.35
N GLY A 492 -5.87 10.50 12.61
CA GLY A 492 -6.07 11.78 13.30
C GLY A 492 -4.78 12.43 13.79
N TRP A 493 -3.61 12.01 13.28
CA TRP A 493 -2.32 12.56 13.72
C TRP A 493 -1.57 13.35 12.65
N SER A 494 -0.67 14.22 13.09
CA SER A 494 0.39 14.81 12.27
C SER A 494 1.70 14.70 13.03
N LYS A 495 2.79 14.36 12.36
CA LYS A 495 4.12 14.27 12.96
C LYS A 495 5.13 14.91 12.04
N ARG A 496 5.91 15.86 12.57
CA ARG A 496 6.96 16.53 11.82
C ARG A 496 8.20 16.70 12.69
N ARG A 497 9.35 16.49 12.05
CA ARG A 497 10.68 16.70 12.64
C ARG A 497 11.38 17.76 11.83
N ALA A 498 11.90 18.78 12.48
CA ALA A 498 12.63 19.84 11.81
C ALA A 498 13.71 20.40 12.73
N TYR A 499 14.73 20.99 12.11
CA TYR A 499 15.70 21.78 12.83
C TYR A 499 15.12 23.16 13.10
N ALA A 500 15.03 23.53 14.38
CA ALA A 500 14.77 24.90 14.81
C ALA A 500 16.10 25.62 15.00
N ASN A 501 16.23 26.82 14.42
CA ASN A 501 17.36 27.71 14.65
C ASN A 501 16.99 28.74 15.73
N ASP A 502 18.01 29.30 16.36
CA ASP A 502 17.86 30.37 17.35
C ASP A 502 17.23 31.63 16.72
N GLY A 503 16.23 32.20 17.40
CA GLY A 503 15.48 33.37 16.96
C GLY A 503 14.51 33.12 15.79
N GLU A 504 14.41 31.90 15.28
CA GLU A 504 13.47 31.55 14.21
C GLU A 504 12.17 30.95 14.76
N SER A 505 11.05 31.33 14.13
CA SER A 505 9.75 30.70 14.32
C SER A 505 9.50 29.68 13.22
N CYS A 506 9.17 28.46 13.61
CA CYS A 506 8.81 27.35 12.73
C CYS A 506 7.32 27.06 12.82
N VAL A 507 6.62 27.06 11.68
CA VAL A 507 5.19 26.71 11.61
C VAL A 507 5.02 25.27 11.14
N TYR A 508 4.36 24.47 11.97
CA TYR A 508 4.04 23.07 11.73
C TYR A 508 2.56 22.92 11.42
N ASP A 509 2.24 22.28 10.29
CA ASP A 509 0.86 21.96 9.93
C ASP A 509 0.36 20.75 10.74
N ALA A 510 -0.61 20.97 11.63
CA ALA A 510 -1.29 19.91 12.36
C ALA A 510 -2.39 19.25 11.53
N GLY A 511 -2.72 19.80 10.36
CA GLY A 511 -3.73 19.31 9.45
C GLY A 511 -5.16 19.59 9.94
N ARG A 512 -6.10 18.75 9.48
CA ARG A 512 -7.52 18.85 9.84
C ARG A 512 -7.72 18.54 11.32
N VAL A 513 -8.56 19.33 11.98
CA VAL A 513 -9.02 19.05 13.35
C VAL A 513 -10.49 18.63 13.35
N THR A 514 -10.85 17.73 14.26
CA THR A 514 -12.24 17.35 14.52
C THR A 514 -12.74 18.08 15.77
N PRO A 515 -13.75 18.96 15.65
CA PRO A 515 -14.37 19.62 16.81
C PRO A 515 -14.88 18.65 17.87
N GLY A 516 -14.88 19.08 19.13
CA GLY A 516 -15.34 18.28 20.28
C GLY A 516 -14.45 17.08 20.65
N ARG A 517 -13.38 16.80 19.89
CA ARG A 517 -12.40 15.75 20.16
C ARG A 517 -11.10 16.34 20.67
N THR A 518 -10.56 15.75 21.72
CA THR A 518 -9.32 16.20 22.35
C THR A 518 -8.14 16.08 21.39
N MET A 519 -7.47 17.20 21.14
CA MET A 519 -6.21 17.27 20.42
C MET A 519 -5.06 17.33 21.41
N GLU A 520 -4.20 16.33 21.36
CA GLU A 520 -2.90 16.38 22.00
C GLU A 520 -1.93 17.11 21.08
N VAL A 521 -1.12 17.99 21.65
CA VAL A 521 0.00 18.66 21.00
C VAL A 521 1.25 18.35 21.81
N CYS A 522 2.10 17.50 21.24
CA CYS A 522 3.33 17.04 21.82
C CYS A 522 4.50 17.76 21.17
N VAL A 523 5.28 18.48 21.97
CA VAL A 523 6.53 19.14 21.56
C VAL A 523 7.67 18.44 22.28
N ALA A 524 8.64 17.93 21.55
CA ALA A 524 9.77 17.22 22.12
C ALA A 524 11.08 17.65 21.48
N GLN A 525 12.14 17.69 22.28
CA GLN A 525 13.50 17.82 21.76
C GLN A 525 14.08 16.42 21.53
N ASP A 526 14.71 16.20 20.38
CA ASP A 526 15.25 14.88 20.05
C ASP A 526 16.32 14.44 21.05
N TRP A 527 16.33 13.14 21.37
CA TRP A 527 17.27 12.53 22.30
C TRP A 527 18.73 12.71 21.89
N GLY A 528 19.02 12.85 20.58
CA GLY A 528 20.37 13.07 20.04
C GLY A 528 20.79 14.54 19.96
N SER A 529 20.03 15.47 20.56
CA SER A 529 20.38 16.89 20.56
C SER A 529 21.53 17.19 21.54
N LEU A 530 22.44 18.09 21.16
CA LEU A 530 23.67 18.36 21.94
C LEU A 530 23.48 19.27 23.16
N GLU A 531 22.55 20.22 23.08
CA GLU A 531 22.34 21.27 24.09
C GLU A 531 20.85 21.51 24.28
N GLY A 532 20.46 22.03 25.45
CA GLY A 532 19.08 22.38 25.72
C GLY A 532 18.55 23.50 24.81
N ALA A 533 17.24 23.69 24.82
CA ALA A 533 16.56 24.75 24.07
C ALA A 533 15.46 25.37 24.91
N LYS A 534 15.28 26.69 24.85
CA LYS A 534 14.05 27.32 25.34
C LYS A 534 13.09 27.39 24.16
N LEU A 535 11.96 26.72 24.30
CA LEU A 535 10.94 26.65 23.26
C LEU A 535 9.67 27.33 23.75
N ASP A 536 9.09 28.16 22.89
CA ASP A 536 7.74 28.69 23.05
C ASP A 536 6.87 28.14 21.93
N ALA A 537 5.64 27.72 22.24
CA ALA A 537 4.74 27.18 21.23
C ALA A 537 3.32 27.70 21.37
N THR A 538 2.70 28.02 20.23
CA THR A 538 1.32 28.48 20.14
C THR A 538 0.58 27.69 19.06
N VAL A 539 -0.61 27.19 19.40
CA VAL A 539 -1.51 26.58 18.43
C VAL A 539 -2.43 27.66 17.89
N LYS A 540 -2.58 27.71 16.56
CA LYS A 540 -3.52 28.59 15.85
C LYS A 540 -4.52 27.73 15.09
N PHE A 541 -5.80 27.93 15.34
CA PHE A 541 -6.90 27.25 14.67
C PHE A 541 -7.40 28.08 13.50
N GLN A 542 -7.55 27.46 12.34
CA GLN A 542 -8.20 28.10 11.20
C GLN A 542 -9.70 27.75 11.19
N PRO A 543 -10.58 28.74 11.04
CA PRO A 543 -12.02 28.50 10.98
C PRO A 543 -12.38 27.76 9.69
N GLY A 544 -13.33 26.84 9.80
CA GLY A 544 -14.03 26.25 8.67
C GLY A 544 -15.15 27.16 8.16
N CYS A 545 -15.82 26.69 7.12
CA CYS A 545 -17.02 27.31 6.56
C CYS A 545 -18.16 26.30 6.54
N SER A 546 -18.01 25.09 7.07
CA SER A 546 -19.07 24.07 7.09
C SER A 546 -18.69 22.93 8.02
N SER A 547 -19.68 22.32 8.65
CA SER A 547 -19.53 21.11 9.46
C SER A 547 -19.65 19.82 8.64
N LEU A 548 -19.95 19.90 7.33
CA LEU A 548 -20.11 18.71 6.49
C LEU A 548 -18.80 17.91 6.40
N GLU A 549 -18.88 16.63 6.73
CA GLU A 549 -17.77 15.68 6.52
C GLU A 549 -17.68 15.20 5.07
N SER A 550 -18.81 15.14 4.37
CA SER A 550 -18.88 14.80 2.95
C SER A 550 -20.04 15.46 2.22
N VAL A 551 -19.89 15.62 0.91
CA VAL A 551 -20.88 16.06 -0.05
C VAL A 551 -21.17 14.89 -0.99
N ALA A 552 -22.42 14.42 -1.00
CA ALA A 552 -22.85 13.31 -1.85
C ALA A 552 -23.78 13.81 -2.97
N LEU A 553 -23.31 13.69 -4.21
CA LEU A 553 -24.05 14.04 -5.42
C LEU A 553 -24.76 12.80 -5.98
N ARG A 554 -26.01 12.95 -6.43
CA ARG A 554 -26.82 11.85 -6.96
C ARG A 554 -27.52 12.24 -8.25
N GLY A 555 -27.74 11.27 -9.12
CA GLY A 555 -28.47 11.45 -10.37
C GLY A 555 -27.80 12.44 -11.34
N THR A 556 -28.52 12.81 -12.40
CA THR A 556 -28.01 13.73 -13.42
C THR A 556 -28.41 15.20 -13.18
N ARG A 557 -29.45 15.44 -12.37
CA ARG A 557 -30.06 16.77 -12.16
C ARG A 557 -30.30 17.12 -10.68
N SER A 558 -30.05 16.21 -9.74
CA SER A 558 -30.31 16.48 -8.32
C SER A 558 -29.27 17.44 -7.75
N VAL A 559 -29.72 18.61 -7.32
CA VAL A 559 -28.86 19.64 -6.73
C VAL A 559 -28.66 19.33 -5.24
N THR A 560 -27.42 19.43 -4.77
CA THR A 560 -27.06 19.21 -3.36
C THR A 560 -26.80 20.55 -2.68
N THR A 561 -27.48 20.79 -1.55
CA THR A 561 -27.32 21.99 -0.73
C THR A 561 -26.09 21.86 0.17
N ILE A 562 -25.26 22.90 0.19
CA ILE A 562 -24.04 23.00 1.01
C ILE A 562 -24.22 24.19 1.96
N PRO A 563 -24.50 23.96 3.25
CA PRO A 563 -24.53 25.02 4.24
C PRO A 563 -23.11 25.55 4.47
N LEU A 564 -22.99 26.87 4.44
CA LEU A 564 -21.74 27.58 4.64
C LEU A 564 -21.87 28.53 5.84
N GLU A 565 -21.12 28.30 6.91
CA GLU A 565 -21.22 29.06 8.15
C GLU A 565 -19.83 29.39 8.70
N ALA A 566 -19.61 30.67 9.05
CA ALA A 566 -18.40 31.13 9.69
C ALA A 566 -18.54 31.02 11.22
N PRO A 567 -17.62 30.36 11.93
CA PRO A 567 -17.66 30.28 13.38
C PRO A 567 -17.62 31.66 14.05
N ALA A 568 -18.37 31.82 15.14
CA ALA A 568 -18.46 33.10 15.86
C ALA A 568 -17.13 33.56 16.49
N TRP A 569 -16.22 32.62 16.82
CA TRP A 569 -14.91 32.91 17.39
C TRP A 569 -13.86 33.35 16.34
N ALA A 570 -14.19 33.32 15.04
CA ALA A 570 -13.24 33.71 14.00
C ALA A 570 -12.80 35.17 14.16
N ARG A 571 -11.50 35.43 14.16
CA ARG A 571 -10.92 36.79 14.33
C ARG A 571 -11.28 37.78 13.21
N GLY A 572 -11.69 37.27 12.05
CA GLY A 572 -12.05 38.08 10.90
C GLY A 572 -12.91 37.32 9.89
N PRO A 573 -13.28 37.96 8.77
CA PRO A 573 -14.16 37.34 7.79
C PRO A 573 -13.58 36.06 7.20
N VAL A 574 -14.38 34.99 7.17
CA VAL A 574 -14.00 33.72 6.55
C VAL A 574 -14.43 33.75 5.09
N VAL A 575 -13.52 33.40 4.18
CA VAL A 575 -13.81 33.39 2.74
C VAL A 575 -14.35 32.02 2.34
N ALA A 576 -15.66 31.94 2.14
CA ALA A 576 -16.31 30.77 1.58
C ALA A 576 -16.02 30.68 0.07
N SER A 577 -15.37 29.58 -0.33
CA SER A 577 -14.92 29.33 -1.70
C SER A 577 -15.11 27.84 -2.04
N PRO A 578 -16.36 27.38 -2.25
CA PRO A 578 -16.66 25.98 -2.51
C PRO A 578 -16.12 25.54 -3.89
N LYS A 579 -15.08 24.71 -3.86
CA LYS A 579 -14.42 24.08 -5.01
C LYS A 579 -14.44 22.57 -4.84
N LEU A 580 -15.20 21.91 -5.71
CA LEU A 580 -15.47 20.48 -5.65
C LEU A 580 -14.79 19.77 -6.82
N LYS A 581 -13.93 18.79 -6.54
CA LYS A 581 -13.18 18.05 -7.55
C LYS A 581 -13.27 16.56 -7.34
N LEU A 582 -13.73 15.82 -8.34
CA LEU A 582 -13.66 14.35 -8.39
C LEU A 582 -12.30 13.94 -8.97
N THR A 583 -11.57 13.08 -8.28
CA THR A 583 -10.18 12.74 -8.61
C THR A 583 -9.92 11.24 -8.75
N ARG A 584 -10.83 10.40 -8.25
CA ARG A 584 -10.68 8.95 -8.29
C ARG A 584 -11.95 8.31 -8.84
N TRP A 585 -11.76 7.19 -9.50
CA TRP A 585 -12.81 6.34 -10.02
C TRP A 585 -12.74 4.98 -9.35
N ARG A 586 -13.89 4.53 -8.85
CA ARG A 586 -14.05 3.31 -8.10
C ARG A 586 -15.10 2.41 -8.77
N ARG A 587 -14.72 1.15 -9.01
CA ARG A 587 -15.57 0.12 -9.62
C ARG A 587 -15.57 -1.14 -8.77
N ALA A 588 -16.74 -1.74 -8.56
CA ALA A 588 -16.87 -3.07 -7.96
C ALA A 588 -16.77 -4.15 -9.05
N LEU A 589 -16.05 -5.23 -8.75
CA LEU A 589 -16.05 -6.47 -9.52
C LEU A 589 -16.64 -7.59 -8.68
N ARG A 590 -17.41 -8.45 -9.34
CA ARG A 590 -17.85 -9.73 -8.77
C ARG A 590 -16.89 -10.85 -9.16
N PRO A 591 -16.75 -11.88 -8.31
CA PRO A 591 -15.91 -13.01 -8.62
C PRO A 591 -16.47 -13.74 -9.84
N THR A 592 -15.59 -14.06 -10.77
CA THR A 592 -15.85 -14.95 -11.91
C THR A 592 -15.76 -16.42 -11.52
N LYS A 593 -14.94 -16.73 -10.51
CA LYS A 593 -14.87 -18.02 -9.83
C LYS A 593 -14.69 -17.81 -8.33
N SER A 594 -15.32 -18.67 -7.55
CA SER A 594 -15.17 -18.72 -6.09
C SER A 594 -15.17 -20.17 -5.63
N GLU A 595 -14.22 -20.53 -4.77
CA GLU A 595 -14.07 -21.90 -4.27
C GLU A 595 -13.50 -21.90 -2.84
N VAL A 596 -14.15 -22.59 -1.92
CA VAL A 596 -13.62 -22.87 -0.58
C VAL A 596 -12.93 -24.23 -0.59
N THR A 597 -11.66 -24.26 -0.22
CA THR A 597 -10.82 -25.46 -0.22
C THR A 597 -10.14 -25.65 1.14
N ALA A 598 -10.05 -26.88 1.62
CA ALA A 598 -9.28 -27.19 2.82
C ALA A 598 -7.77 -27.18 2.51
N LEU A 599 -6.98 -26.53 3.35
CA LEU A 599 -5.52 -26.58 3.31
C LEU A 599 -5.06 -27.74 4.19
N THR A 600 -4.74 -28.87 3.58
CA THR A 600 -4.45 -30.14 4.27
C THR A 600 -2.99 -30.30 4.69
N GLY A 601 -2.09 -29.38 4.27
CA GLY A 601 -0.68 -29.42 4.66
C GLY A 601 -0.44 -29.15 6.15
N ALA A 602 0.55 -29.81 6.75
CA ALA A 602 0.84 -29.69 8.18
C ALA A 602 1.20 -28.25 8.61
N ARG A 603 1.82 -27.45 7.74
CA ARG A 603 2.07 -26.01 7.96
C ARG A 603 0.81 -25.14 8.13
N ASP A 604 -0.33 -25.60 7.63
CA ASP A 604 -1.59 -24.84 7.62
C ASP A 604 -2.59 -25.38 8.66
N ALA A 605 -2.33 -26.53 9.28
CA ALA A 605 -3.12 -27.07 10.39
C ALA A 605 -2.58 -26.61 11.75
N TRP A 606 -3.46 -26.35 12.72
CA TRP A 606 -3.00 -26.09 14.09
C TRP A 606 -2.56 -27.42 14.75
N PRO A 607 -1.34 -27.51 15.33
CA PRO A 607 -0.72 -28.80 15.66
C PRO A 607 -1.55 -29.70 16.59
N ASP A 608 -2.19 -29.15 17.62
CA ASP A 608 -2.87 -29.96 18.65
C ASP A 608 -4.26 -30.45 18.22
N THR A 609 -4.97 -29.65 17.44
CA THR A 609 -6.34 -29.97 17.04
C THR A 609 -6.41 -30.76 15.75
N GLY A 610 -5.36 -30.75 14.93
CA GLY A 610 -5.37 -31.31 13.57
C GLY A 610 -6.36 -30.64 12.61
N LYS A 611 -7.16 -29.67 13.08
CA LYS A 611 -8.14 -28.94 12.28
C LYS A 611 -7.42 -28.18 11.16
N PRO A 612 -7.80 -28.42 9.89
CA PRO A 612 -7.20 -27.70 8.77
C PRO A 612 -7.66 -26.24 8.77
N CYS A 613 -6.83 -25.37 8.22
CA CYS A 613 -7.27 -24.06 7.77
C CYS A 613 -7.99 -24.21 6.42
N TYR A 614 -9.00 -23.39 6.16
CA TYR A 614 -9.67 -23.33 4.87
C TYR A 614 -9.25 -22.06 4.13
N ALA A 615 -9.26 -22.13 2.80
CA ALA A 615 -8.96 -21.03 1.91
C ALA A 615 -10.11 -20.83 0.93
N LEU A 616 -10.64 -19.61 0.90
CA LEU A 616 -11.51 -19.11 -0.14
C LEU A 616 -10.65 -18.48 -1.25
N LYS A 617 -10.72 -19.06 -2.45
CA LYS A 617 -10.08 -18.55 -3.66
C LYS A 617 -11.12 -17.76 -4.45
N LEU A 618 -10.84 -16.49 -4.71
CA LEU A 618 -11.71 -15.61 -5.51
C LEU A 618 -10.94 -15.11 -6.72
N GLU A 619 -11.48 -15.36 -7.91
CA GLU A 619 -10.92 -14.92 -9.19
C GLU A 619 -11.77 -13.80 -9.77
N TYR A 620 -11.19 -12.63 -10.00
CA TYR A 620 -11.88 -11.49 -10.63
C TYR A 620 -11.22 -11.16 -11.96
N GLU A 621 -12.02 -10.99 -13.02
CA GLU A 621 -11.51 -10.55 -14.31
C GLU A 621 -11.94 -9.12 -14.63
N PHE A 622 -11.03 -8.32 -15.20
CA PHE A 622 -11.37 -7.01 -15.74
C PHE A 622 -10.45 -6.58 -16.88
N THR A 623 -10.90 -5.58 -17.64
CA THR A 623 -10.08 -4.91 -18.67
C THR A 623 -9.73 -3.51 -18.19
N ALA A 624 -8.45 -3.15 -18.24
CA ALA A 624 -8.00 -1.82 -17.85
C ALA A 624 -8.59 -0.74 -18.80
N PRO A 625 -9.07 0.41 -18.29
CA PRO A 625 -9.62 1.49 -19.11
C PRO A 625 -8.64 1.99 -20.17
N LYS A 626 -9.16 2.33 -21.36
CA LYS A 626 -8.35 2.92 -22.45
C LYS A 626 -8.05 4.39 -22.18
N SER A 627 -8.89 5.07 -21.40
CA SER A 627 -8.71 6.46 -20.95
C SER A 627 -7.48 6.72 -20.07
N GLY A 628 -6.75 5.67 -19.67
CA GLY A 628 -5.55 5.79 -18.85
C GLY A 628 -5.83 6.05 -17.36
N ALA A 629 -7.08 5.86 -16.90
CA ALA A 629 -7.48 6.02 -15.50
C ALA A 629 -6.77 5.06 -14.51
N THR A 630 -5.95 4.13 -15.00
CA THR A 630 -5.16 3.18 -14.19
C THR A 630 -3.65 3.39 -14.35
N ALA A 631 -3.24 4.47 -15.02
CA ALA A 631 -1.82 4.79 -15.24
C ALA A 631 -1.10 5.23 -13.95
N GLY A 632 -1.81 5.76 -12.95
CA GLY A 632 -1.25 6.12 -11.64
C GLY A 632 -1.17 4.96 -10.64
N GLY A 633 -1.42 3.72 -11.09
CA GLY A 633 -1.63 2.55 -10.25
C GLY A 633 -3.04 2.47 -9.67
N THR A 634 -3.46 1.25 -9.31
CA THR A 634 -4.80 0.92 -8.82
C THR A 634 -4.69 0.24 -7.46
N ARG A 635 -5.57 0.62 -6.53
CA ARG A 635 -5.79 -0.14 -5.31
C ARG A 635 -6.90 -1.16 -5.58
N PHE A 636 -6.65 -2.39 -5.22
CA PHE A 636 -7.65 -3.44 -5.16
C PHE A 636 -8.06 -3.55 -3.70
N LEU A 637 -9.34 -3.47 -3.36
CA LEU A 637 -9.83 -3.49 -1.98
C LEU A 637 -10.86 -4.60 -1.83
N PHE A 638 -10.80 -5.34 -0.73
CA PHE A 638 -11.72 -6.42 -0.39
C PHE A 638 -12.28 -6.22 1.01
N ALA A 639 -13.48 -6.72 1.29
CA ALA A 639 -14.09 -6.52 2.60
C ALA A 639 -13.28 -7.24 3.71
N GLY A 640 -12.93 -6.53 4.77
CA GLY A 640 -12.24 -7.10 5.94
C GLY A 640 -10.72 -7.16 5.85
N ASP A 641 -10.11 -6.53 4.84
CA ASP A 641 -8.65 -6.52 4.59
C ASP A 641 -7.94 -5.22 5.03
N GLU A 642 -8.58 -4.42 5.88
CA GLU A 642 -8.17 -3.03 6.05
C GLU A 642 -6.83 -2.87 6.79
N ASN A 643 -6.53 -3.79 7.70
CA ASN A 643 -5.29 -3.85 8.48
C ASN A 643 -4.87 -5.31 8.64
N VAL A 644 -3.63 -5.54 9.08
CA VAL A 644 -3.09 -6.91 9.28
C VAL A 644 -3.55 -7.52 10.62
N TYR A 645 -3.43 -6.77 11.72
CA TYR A 645 -3.51 -7.35 13.08
C TYR A 645 -4.91 -7.45 13.65
N ASP A 646 -5.81 -6.51 13.33
CA ASP A 646 -7.22 -6.54 13.72
C ASP A 646 -8.15 -7.03 12.58
N ALA A 647 -7.57 -7.79 11.63
CA ALA A 647 -8.31 -8.42 10.55
C ALA A 647 -9.31 -9.47 11.04
N ALA A 648 -10.46 -9.56 10.36
CA ALA A 648 -11.50 -10.55 10.64
C ALA A 648 -11.15 -11.96 10.13
N PHE A 649 -10.21 -12.06 9.18
CA PHE A 649 -9.74 -13.29 8.57
C PHE A 649 -8.25 -13.48 8.84
N ASP A 650 -7.76 -14.70 8.66
CA ASP A 650 -6.34 -15.00 8.89
C ASP A 650 -5.43 -14.30 7.87
N GLY A 651 -5.97 -13.81 6.75
CA GLY A 651 -5.25 -13.05 5.70
C GLY A 651 -6.13 -12.89 4.46
N ALA A 652 -5.82 -11.91 3.59
CA ALA A 652 -6.55 -11.63 2.35
C ALA A 652 -5.58 -11.28 1.22
N PHE A 653 -4.64 -12.18 0.96
CA PHE A 653 -3.57 -11.98 -0.01
C PHE A 653 -4.12 -11.98 -1.44
N ALA A 654 -3.70 -11.02 -2.26
CA ALA A 654 -4.13 -10.91 -3.64
C ALA A 654 -2.96 -10.73 -4.60
N GLU A 655 -3.04 -11.37 -5.76
CA GLU A 655 -2.11 -11.20 -6.88
C GLU A 655 -2.85 -10.66 -8.09
N VAL A 656 -2.23 -9.70 -8.79
CA VAL A 656 -2.76 -9.11 -10.02
C VAL A 656 -1.92 -9.61 -11.18
N ILE A 657 -2.57 -10.31 -12.10
CA ILE A 657 -1.92 -11.04 -13.19
C ILE A 657 -2.42 -10.49 -14.53
N GLU A 658 -1.52 -10.17 -15.45
CA GLU A 658 -1.89 -9.87 -16.83
C GLU A 658 -2.25 -11.17 -17.56
N LYS A 659 -3.49 -11.27 -18.05
CA LYS A 659 -4.09 -12.53 -18.54
C LYS A 659 -3.37 -13.09 -19.77
N ASP A 660 -2.86 -12.23 -20.65
CA ASP A 660 -2.23 -12.63 -21.90
C ASP A 660 -0.80 -13.14 -21.73
N THR A 661 -0.06 -12.60 -20.75
CA THR A 661 1.36 -12.91 -20.51
C THR A 661 1.56 -13.88 -19.34
N GLY A 662 0.60 -13.94 -18.41
CA GLY A 662 0.76 -14.62 -17.12
C GLY A 662 1.62 -13.84 -16.13
N LYS A 663 2.05 -12.63 -16.48
CA LYS A 663 2.93 -11.81 -15.64
C LYS A 663 2.20 -11.33 -14.40
N ILE A 664 2.79 -11.58 -13.23
CA ILE A 664 2.36 -10.96 -11.97
C ILE A 664 2.80 -9.50 -12.00
N ILE A 665 1.84 -8.59 -12.04
CA ILE A 665 2.07 -7.13 -12.03
C ILE A 665 2.38 -6.63 -10.63
N GLY A 666 1.79 -7.27 -9.62
CA GLY A 666 2.04 -6.99 -8.22
C GLY A 666 1.14 -7.84 -7.33
N ALA A 667 1.43 -7.77 -6.04
CA ALA A 667 0.64 -8.41 -5.01
C ALA A 667 0.29 -7.42 -3.90
N ARG A 668 -0.67 -7.79 -3.05
CA ARG A 668 -1.08 -7.04 -1.86
C ARG A 668 -1.64 -7.99 -0.81
N ASP A 669 -1.68 -7.58 0.46
CA ASP A 669 -2.31 -8.37 1.54
C ASP A 669 -3.41 -7.59 2.24
N CYS A 670 -3.15 -6.34 2.58
CA CYS A 670 -4.10 -5.45 3.23
C CYS A 670 -4.16 -4.09 2.52
N ARG A 671 -5.03 -3.19 2.97
CA ARG A 671 -5.15 -1.84 2.43
C ARG A 671 -3.84 -1.03 2.48
N VAL A 672 -2.93 -1.37 3.39
CA VAL A 672 -1.63 -0.71 3.58
C VAL A 672 -0.60 -1.12 2.51
N SER A 673 -0.80 -2.24 1.80
CA SER A 673 0.12 -2.74 0.76
C SER A 673 0.28 -1.83 -0.47
N GLY A 674 -0.48 -0.73 -0.57
CA GLY A 674 -0.29 0.31 -1.57
C GLY A 674 -1.04 0.07 -2.89
N LYS A 675 -0.54 0.67 -3.96
CA LYS A 675 -1.11 0.58 -5.32
C LYS A 675 -0.33 -0.44 -6.14
N ILE A 676 -1.01 -1.13 -7.06
CA ILE A 676 -0.40 -2.01 -8.06
C ILE A 676 -0.54 -1.38 -9.45
N GLY A 677 0.50 -1.46 -10.27
CA GLY A 677 0.53 -0.84 -11.60
C GLY A 677 1.36 0.44 -11.66
N PRO A 678 1.54 1.07 -12.83
CA PRO A 678 0.57 1.30 -13.92
C PRO A 678 0.04 0.04 -14.59
N LEU A 679 -1.26 0.02 -14.89
CA LEU A 679 -1.85 -1.02 -15.73
C LEU A 679 -1.84 -0.60 -17.19
N LYS A 680 -1.44 -1.49 -18.11
CA LYS A 680 -1.47 -1.28 -19.55
C LYS A 680 -2.91 -1.01 -20.03
N PRO A 681 -3.20 0.15 -20.66
CA PRO A 681 -4.55 0.48 -21.14
C PRO A 681 -5.08 -0.57 -22.12
N GLY A 682 -6.32 -1.02 -21.91
CA GLY A 682 -6.99 -2.02 -22.75
C GLY A 682 -6.55 -3.47 -22.55
N ALA A 683 -5.54 -3.75 -21.72
CA ALA A 683 -5.13 -5.11 -21.39
C ALA A 683 -6.10 -5.79 -20.39
N LYS A 684 -6.16 -7.12 -20.43
CA LYS A 684 -7.00 -7.94 -19.55
C LYS A 684 -6.19 -8.41 -18.34
N TYR A 685 -6.79 -8.34 -17.17
CA TYR A 685 -6.18 -8.75 -15.91
C TYR A 685 -7.08 -9.70 -15.14
N VAL A 686 -6.44 -10.57 -14.36
CA VAL A 686 -7.04 -11.45 -13.37
C VAL A 686 -6.52 -11.02 -11.99
N VAL A 687 -7.41 -10.90 -11.02
CA VAL A 687 -7.05 -10.67 -9.62
C VAL A 687 -7.46 -11.91 -8.83
N ASN A 688 -6.48 -12.57 -8.22
CA ASN A 688 -6.70 -13.76 -7.41
C ASN A 688 -6.55 -13.41 -5.95
N PHE A 689 -7.63 -13.47 -5.17
CA PHE A 689 -7.60 -13.37 -3.72
C PHE A 689 -7.57 -14.76 -3.08
N LEU A 690 -6.79 -14.88 -2.02
CA LEU A 690 -6.74 -16.02 -1.11
C LEU A 690 -7.09 -15.53 0.30
N VAL A 691 -8.31 -15.84 0.74
CA VAL A 691 -8.80 -15.48 2.07
C VAL A 691 -8.82 -16.73 2.96
N GLN A 692 -8.24 -16.66 4.14
CA GLN A 692 -8.04 -17.83 5.00
C GLN A 692 -8.80 -17.73 6.33
N HIS A 693 -9.34 -18.86 6.80
CA HIS A 693 -9.97 -18.98 8.12
C HIS A 693 -10.12 -20.46 8.53
N GLU A 694 -10.12 -20.76 9.84
CA GLU A 694 -10.33 -22.12 10.36
C GLU A 694 -11.80 -22.59 10.30
N ASP A 695 -12.74 -21.65 10.33
CA ASP A 695 -14.18 -21.89 10.14
C ASP A 695 -14.59 -21.65 8.67
N PRO A 696 -14.96 -22.70 7.92
CA PRO A 696 -15.38 -22.58 6.53
C PRO A 696 -16.70 -21.84 6.36
N ALA A 697 -17.60 -21.82 7.36
CA ALA A 697 -18.88 -21.12 7.25
C ALA A 697 -18.68 -19.61 7.12
N ARG A 698 -17.66 -19.05 7.78
CA ARG A 698 -17.28 -17.63 7.60
C ARG A 698 -16.78 -17.34 6.20
N LEU A 699 -16.03 -18.25 5.59
CA LEU A 699 -15.56 -18.11 4.21
C LEU A 699 -16.71 -18.21 3.22
N GLU A 700 -17.61 -19.17 3.40
CA GLU A 700 -18.82 -19.30 2.57
C GLU A 700 -19.68 -18.03 2.62
N SER A 701 -19.76 -17.36 3.77
CA SER A 701 -20.52 -16.10 3.92
C SER A 701 -20.01 -14.95 3.05
N ILE A 702 -18.73 -15.00 2.62
CA ILE A 702 -18.08 -13.97 1.80
C ILE A 702 -17.68 -14.47 0.40
N ARG A 703 -18.14 -15.66 -0.01
CA ARG A 703 -17.77 -16.27 -1.31
C ARG A 703 -18.16 -15.42 -2.53
N ASP A 704 -19.18 -14.58 -2.38
CA ASP A 704 -19.70 -13.66 -3.40
C ASP A 704 -19.19 -12.23 -3.20
N GLY A 705 -18.17 -12.04 -2.35
CA GLY A 705 -17.60 -10.75 -1.97
C GLY A 705 -17.05 -9.97 -3.17
N GLU A 706 -17.27 -8.66 -3.17
CA GLU A 706 -16.84 -7.78 -4.26
C GLU A 706 -15.41 -7.28 -4.06
N CYS A 707 -14.63 -7.26 -5.15
CA CYS A 707 -13.34 -6.57 -5.20
C CYS A 707 -13.54 -5.16 -5.77
N TRP A 708 -13.12 -4.14 -5.05
CA TRP A 708 -13.20 -2.75 -5.47
C TRP A 708 -11.88 -2.29 -6.09
N LEU A 709 -11.94 -1.78 -7.32
CA LEU A 709 -10.83 -1.13 -8.00
C LEU A 709 -10.94 0.36 -7.74
N ASP A 710 -9.94 0.93 -7.09
CA ASP A 710 -9.86 2.35 -6.76
C ASP A 710 -8.63 2.95 -7.47
N SER A 711 -8.90 3.69 -8.56
CA SER A 711 -7.87 4.23 -9.46
C SER A 711 -7.97 5.74 -9.58
N GLU A 712 -6.83 6.40 -9.85
CA GLU A 712 -6.79 7.85 -10.02
C GLU A 712 -7.16 8.27 -11.44
N LEU A 713 -8.05 9.26 -11.54
CA LEU A 713 -8.41 9.84 -12.83
C LEU A 713 -7.20 10.55 -13.45
N SER A 714 -7.00 10.36 -14.76
CA SER A 714 -5.95 11.07 -15.50
C SER A 714 -6.16 12.59 -15.51
N LYS A 715 -7.41 13.05 -15.39
CA LYS A 715 -7.80 14.45 -15.19
C LYS A 715 -8.91 14.53 -14.15
N ALA A 716 -8.78 15.45 -13.19
CA ALA A 716 -9.83 15.72 -12.23
C ALA A 716 -11.08 16.32 -12.92
N ILE A 717 -12.26 15.99 -12.40
CA ILE A 717 -13.54 16.52 -12.89
C ILE A 717 -14.06 17.56 -11.91
N ASP A 718 -14.15 18.81 -12.37
CA ASP A 718 -14.74 19.88 -11.58
C ASP A 718 -16.27 19.73 -11.50
N VAL A 719 -16.80 19.82 -10.29
CA VAL A 719 -18.24 19.85 -10.03
C VAL A 719 -18.69 21.30 -9.89
N PRO A 720 -19.67 21.76 -10.69
CA PRO A 720 -20.13 23.14 -10.68
C PRO A 720 -20.91 23.47 -9.40
N VAL A 721 -20.67 24.66 -8.86
CA VAL A 721 -21.32 25.19 -7.65
C VAL A 721 -21.94 26.56 -7.96
N TYR A 722 -23.14 26.80 -7.44
CA TYR A 722 -23.97 27.97 -7.72
C TYR A 722 -24.47 28.65 -6.45
N GLY A 723 -24.79 29.95 -6.54
CA GLY A 723 -25.32 30.74 -5.42
C GLY A 723 -26.81 30.55 -5.13
N THR A 724 -27.59 30.04 -6.09
CA THR A 724 -29.03 29.79 -5.92
C THR A 724 -29.42 28.43 -6.48
N ALA A 725 -30.47 27.84 -5.92
CA ALA A 725 -31.00 26.56 -6.40
C ALA A 725 -31.47 26.66 -7.87
N GLN A 726 -32.11 27.78 -8.26
CA GLN A 726 -32.59 27.99 -9.62
C GLN A 726 -31.45 27.99 -10.65
N ALA A 727 -30.34 28.69 -10.36
CA ALA A 727 -29.16 28.70 -11.22
C ALA A 727 -28.54 27.29 -11.34
N ALA A 728 -28.50 26.53 -10.24
CA ALA A 728 -28.00 25.15 -10.24
C ALA A 728 -28.85 24.21 -11.11
N TYR A 729 -30.19 24.29 -11.02
CA TYR A 729 -31.10 23.50 -11.86
C TYR A 729 -31.01 23.90 -13.34
N ALA A 730 -30.87 25.20 -13.63
CA ALA A 730 -30.72 25.73 -14.98
C ALA A 730 -29.33 25.48 -15.58
N ARG A 731 -28.32 25.16 -14.75
CA ARG A 731 -26.89 25.11 -15.12
C ARG A 731 -26.40 26.42 -15.74
N ASP A 732 -26.86 27.55 -15.20
CA ASP A 732 -26.46 28.87 -15.66
C ASP A 732 -25.07 29.23 -15.13
N ASN A 733 -24.04 29.01 -15.95
CA ASN A 733 -22.65 29.26 -15.59
C ASN A 733 -22.33 30.75 -15.35
N SER A 734 -23.18 31.68 -15.85
CA SER A 734 -23.03 33.11 -15.54
C SER A 734 -23.35 33.43 -14.07
N SER A 735 -24.13 32.56 -13.43
CA SER A 735 -24.53 32.62 -12.02
C SER A 735 -23.76 31.62 -11.13
N SER A 736 -22.54 31.26 -11.53
CA SER A 736 -21.64 30.42 -10.72
C SER A 736 -21.35 31.07 -9.36
N PHE A 737 -21.10 30.24 -8.34
CA PHE A 737 -20.82 30.71 -6.98
C PHE A 737 -19.51 31.49 -6.97
N LYS A 738 -19.59 32.78 -6.60
CA LYS A 738 -18.41 33.64 -6.40
C LYS A 738 -17.97 33.56 -4.95
N ASP A 739 -16.68 33.75 -4.70
CA ASP A 739 -16.14 33.79 -3.33
C ASP A 739 -16.90 34.83 -2.48
N VAL A 740 -17.40 34.41 -1.31
CA VAL A 740 -18.14 35.27 -0.38
C VAL A 740 -17.35 35.41 0.92
N ARG A 741 -17.23 36.63 1.43
CA ARG A 741 -16.72 36.91 2.77
C ARG A 741 -17.89 36.80 3.77
N LEU A 742 -17.78 35.88 4.71
CA LEU A 742 -18.73 35.70 5.80
C LEU A 742 -18.16 36.37 7.05
N ALA A 743 -18.92 37.27 7.68
CA ALA A 743 -18.54 37.78 9.00
C ALA A 743 -18.66 36.66 10.05
N PRO A 744 -18.00 36.75 11.21
CA PRO A 744 -18.15 35.77 12.27
C PRO A 744 -19.64 35.58 12.64
N GLY A 745 -20.13 34.34 12.61
CA GLY A 745 -21.54 33.99 12.84
C GLY A 745 -22.46 34.08 11.61
N ASP A 746 -21.98 34.59 10.47
CA ASP A 746 -22.79 34.63 9.24
C ASP A 746 -22.94 33.23 8.62
N ALA A 747 -24.12 33.00 8.04
CA ALA A 747 -24.42 31.81 7.26
C ALA A 747 -24.90 32.14 5.83
N LYS A 748 -24.50 31.29 4.89
CA LYS A 748 -24.91 31.27 3.48
C LYS A 748 -25.11 29.83 3.03
N VAL A 749 -25.63 29.68 1.82
CA VAL A 749 -25.86 28.38 1.21
C VAL A 749 -25.28 28.38 -0.20
N ALA A 750 -24.59 27.32 -0.55
CA ALA A 750 -24.17 27.03 -1.92
C ALA A 750 -24.89 25.78 -2.44
N PHE A 751 -24.97 25.65 -3.76
CA PHE A 751 -25.69 24.55 -4.41
C PHE A 751 -24.77 23.86 -5.42
N ALA A 752 -24.45 22.59 -5.19
CA ALA A 752 -23.64 21.78 -6.10
C ALA A 752 -24.53 21.00 -7.06
N ALA A 753 -24.27 21.10 -8.35
CA ALA A 753 -24.96 20.32 -9.38
C ALA A 753 -24.06 19.18 -9.89
N PRO A 754 -24.62 18.00 -10.23
CA PRO A 754 -23.85 16.89 -10.79
C PRO A 754 -23.10 17.31 -12.07
N PRO A 755 -21.89 16.78 -12.31
CA PRO A 755 -21.12 17.10 -13.51
C PRO A 755 -21.85 16.68 -14.79
N ASP A 756 -21.50 17.30 -15.92
CA ASP A 756 -22.03 16.90 -17.23
C ASP A 756 -21.63 15.46 -17.59
N GLU A 757 -22.56 14.69 -18.17
CA GLU A 757 -22.34 13.31 -18.57
C GLU A 757 -21.16 13.17 -19.55
N SER A 758 -20.89 14.19 -20.37
CA SER A 758 -19.77 14.23 -21.31
C SER A 758 -18.39 14.37 -20.66
N LYS A 759 -18.32 14.81 -19.40
CA LYS A 759 -17.07 14.94 -18.63
C LYS A 759 -16.74 13.66 -17.84
N LEU A 760 -17.68 12.72 -17.75
CA LEU A 760 -17.45 11.44 -17.09
C LEU A 760 -16.55 10.55 -17.94
N PRO A 761 -15.73 9.67 -17.32
CA PRO A 761 -14.92 8.72 -18.08
C PRO A 761 -15.79 7.88 -19.02
N SER A 762 -15.37 7.70 -20.27
CA SER A 762 -16.14 6.98 -21.28
C SER A 762 -16.46 5.53 -20.89
N GLU A 763 -15.65 4.93 -20.03
CA GLU A 763 -15.78 3.58 -19.51
C GLU A 763 -16.54 3.50 -18.17
N ALA A 764 -16.88 4.64 -17.54
CA ALA A 764 -17.61 4.65 -16.27
C ALA A 764 -19.04 4.12 -16.47
N ALA A 765 -19.38 3.07 -15.75
CA ALA A 765 -20.65 2.35 -15.84
C ALA A 765 -21.61 2.82 -14.73
N PRO A 766 -22.94 2.62 -14.91
CA PRO A 766 -23.89 2.90 -13.85
C PRO A 766 -23.55 2.12 -12.57
N GLY A 767 -23.57 2.79 -11.43
CA GLY A 767 -23.16 2.22 -10.14
C GLY A 767 -21.68 2.40 -9.80
N ASP A 768 -20.81 2.74 -10.76
CA ASP A 768 -19.45 3.19 -10.44
C ASP A 768 -19.50 4.44 -9.56
N ILE A 769 -18.47 4.63 -8.74
CA ILE A 769 -18.37 5.73 -7.80
C ILE A 769 -17.19 6.61 -8.19
N LEU A 770 -17.43 7.90 -8.37
CA LEU A 770 -16.37 8.90 -8.43
C LEU A 770 -16.20 9.51 -7.05
N THR A 771 -14.96 9.55 -6.56
CA THR A 771 -14.64 10.16 -5.27
C THR A 771 -13.65 11.31 -5.45
N GLY A 772 -13.67 12.27 -4.55
CA GLY A 772 -12.68 13.33 -4.53
C GLY A 772 -12.83 14.24 -3.31
N THR A 773 -12.59 15.53 -3.51
CA THR A 773 -12.39 16.50 -2.43
C THR A 773 -13.30 17.71 -2.60
N ALA A 774 -13.93 18.14 -1.52
CA ALA A 774 -14.77 19.33 -1.42
C ALA A 774 -14.10 20.43 -0.58
N GLY A 775 -13.35 21.34 -1.21
CA GLY A 775 -12.75 22.49 -0.53
C GLY A 775 -13.79 23.57 -0.34
N LEU A 776 -14.16 23.90 0.89
CA LEU A 776 -15.29 24.82 1.16
C LEU A 776 -14.84 26.26 1.51
N CYS A 777 -13.58 26.43 1.91
CA CYS A 777 -12.99 27.72 2.28
C CYS A 777 -11.66 27.97 1.59
N ARG A 778 -11.27 29.23 1.48
CA ARG A 778 -9.89 29.61 1.17
C ARG A 778 -9.08 29.66 2.48
N SER A 779 -8.23 28.67 2.73
CA SER A 779 -7.21 28.71 3.80
C SER A 779 -5.89 29.27 3.28
N ALA A 780 -5.13 29.95 4.15
CA ALA A 780 -3.76 30.39 3.88
C ALA A 780 -2.78 29.21 3.63
N ALA A 781 -3.12 27.99 4.07
CA ALA A 781 -2.31 26.78 3.89
C ALA A 781 -2.41 26.11 2.50
N ASN A 782 -3.18 26.68 1.57
CA ASN A 782 -3.37 26.12 0.23
C ASN A 782 -2.24 26.48 -0.78
N SER A 783 -1.13 27.11 -0.34
CA SER A 783 -0.06 27.53 -1.24
C SER A 783 1.02 26.47 -1.48
N GLU A 784 1.53 25.72 -0.49
CA GLU A 784 2.64 24.78 -0.75
C GLU A 784 2.67 23.57 0.20
N GLY A 785 2.47 22.36 -0.36
CA GLY A 785 2.69 21.07 0.31
C GLY A 785 1.44 20.18 0.43
N PRO A 786 1.58 18.83 0.37
CA PRO A 786 0.46 17.92 0.52
C PRO A 786 0.02 17.87 1.99
N SER A 787 -0.96 18.70 2.37
CA SER A 787 -1.70 18.50 3.63
C SER A 787 -2.40 17.13 3.57
N ARG A 788 -2.09 16.26 4.53
CA ARG A 788 -2.40 14.82 4.46
C ARG A 788 -3.86 14.42 4.71
N ARG A 789 -4.81 15.36 4.86
CA ARG A 789 -6.22 15.12 4.48
C ARG A 789 -6.88 16.38 3.90
N PRO A 790 -7.64 16.26 2.79
CA PRO A 790 -8.27 17.38 2.11
C PRO A 790 -9.55 17.85 2.83
N ALA A 791 -10.06 19.03 2.49
CA ALA A 791 -11.42 19.22 1.97
C ALA A 791 -12.42 18.04 2.18
N ALA A 792 -13.65 18.32 2.68
CA ALA A 792 -14.70 17.32 2.92
C ALA A 792 -14.83 16.27 1.79
N GLY A 793 -15.18 15.02 2.11
CA GLY A 793 -15.24 13.95 1.10
C GLY A 793 -16.26 14.26 0.01
N LEU A 794 -15.92 14.08 -1.26
CA LEU A 794 -16.88 14.23 -2.36
C LEU A 794 -17.21 12.85 -2.94
N LEU A 795 -18.50 12.54 -3.05
CA LEU A 795 -19.01 11.28 -3.59
C LEU A 795 -19.97 11.57 -4.74
N TYR A 796 -19.81 10.89 -5.87
CA TYR A 796 -20.77 10.91 -6.96
C TYR A 796 -20.99 9.49 -7.52
N THR A 797 -22.22 9.00 -7.42
CA THR A 797 -22.61 7.71 -8.00
C THR A 797 -22.99 7.91 -9.46
N VAL A 798 -22.33 7.20 -10.37
CA VAL A 798 -22.56 7.31 -11.81
C VAL A 798 -23.97 6.81 -12.14
N PRO A 799 -24.85 7.64 -12.72
CA PRO A 799 -26.22 7.25 -13.05
C PRO A 799 -26.27 6.44 -14.35
N PRO A 800 -27.41 5.77 -14.64
CA PRO A 800 -27.69 5.20 -15.95
C PRO A 800 -27.50 6.26 -17.06
N ARG A 801 -26.75 5.91 -18.11
CA ARG A 801 -26.51 6.81 -19.25
C ARG A 801 -27.80 7.05 -20.02
N SER A 802 -27.95 8.25 -20.58
CA SER A 802 -29.14 8.57 -21.37
C SER A 802 -29.15 7.80 -22.69
N ASN A 803 -30.33 7.40 -23.19
CA ASN A 803 -30.46 6.74 -24.50
C ASN A 803 -29.96 7.61 -25.68
N LYS A 804 -29.68 8.91 -25.45
CA LYS A 804 -29.11 9.82 -26.45
C LYS A 804 -27.59 9.67 -26.59
N THR A 805 -26.88 9.24 -25.55
CA THR A 805 -25.43 8.93 -25.61
C THR A 805 -25.15 7.52 -26.12
N ALA A 806 -26.07 6.56 -25.93
CA ALA A 806 -26.04 5.27 -26.64
C ALA A 806 -26.10 5.43 -28.17
N LYS A 807 -26.74 6.52 -28.65
CA LYS A 807 -26.75 6.90 -30.07
C LYS A 807 -25.51 7.67 -30.53
N LYS A 808 -24.53 7.96 -29.68
CA LYS A 808 -23.29 8.64 -30.10
C LYS A 808 -22.22 7.68 -30.62
N ASP A 809 -22.33 6.40 -30.32
CA ASP A 809 -21.71 5.33 -31.12
C ASP A 809 -22.45 5.08 -32.46
N SER A 810 -23.60 5.74 -32.67
CA SER A 810 -24.41 5.60 -33.89
C SER A 810 -24.73 6.92 -34.60
N LYS A 811 -24.01 8.02 -34.33
CA LYS A 811 -24.20 9.30 -35.02
C LYS A 811 -22.87 9.86 -35.51
N LYS A 812 -22.39 9.24 -36.59
CA LYS A 812 -21.62 9.93 -37.63
C LYS A 812 -22.46 11.14 -38.07
N ALA A 813 -21.96 12.34 -37.82
CA ALA A 813 -22.59 13.57 -38.27
C ALA A 813 -22.75 13.51 -39.81
N THR A 814 -23.97 13.77 -40.27
CA THR A 814 -24.31 14.05 -41.66
C THR A 814 -23.49 15.25 -42.14
N ALA A 815 -22.44 14.95 -42.91
CA ALA A 815 -21.82 15.89 -43.83
C ALA A 815 -22.82 16.21 -44.98
N PRO A 816 -22.69 17.36 -45.67
CA PRO A 816 -23.58 17.72 -46.76
C PRO A 816 -23.50 16.65 -47.86
N ALA A 817 -24.65 16.34 -48.46
CA ALA A 817 -24.81 15.30 -49.45
C ALA A 817 -23.81 15.49 -50.62
N LYS A 818 -22.79 14.64 -50.66
CA LYS A 818 -22.09 14.31 -51.90
C LYS A 818 -23.01 13.43 -52.72
N ALA A 819 -23.14 13.75 -54.01
CA ALA A 819 -23.96 13.03 -54.98
C ALA A 819 -23.79 11.51 -54.85
N ALA A 820 -24.93 10.81 -54.78
CA ALA A 820 -24.96 9.37 -54.62
C ALA A 820 -24.35 8.68 -55.86
N PRO A 821 -23.47 7.69 -55.68
CA PRO A 821 -23.10 6.80 -56.78
C PRO A 821 -24.32 5.98 -57.19
N THR A 822 -24.39 5.61 -58.47
CA THR A 822 -25.52 4.89 -59.06
C THR A 822 -25.85 3.59 -58.30
N PRO A 823 -27.13 3.15 -58.28
CA PRO A 823 -27.58 1.96 -57.54
C PRO A 823 -26.80 0.68 -57.85
N GLU A 824 -26.24 0.55 -59.05
CA GLU A 824 -25.43 -0.59 -59.48
C GLU A 824 -24.02 -0.63 -58.86
N ALA A 825 -23.40 0.52 -58.60
CA ALA A 825 -22.10 0.60 -57.92
C ALA A 825 -22.20 0.33 -56.42
N ALA A 826 -23.30 0.77 -55.80
CA ALA A 826 -23.59 0.52 -54.38
C ALA A 826 -24.02 -0.94 -54.10
N ALA A 827 -24.66 -1.62 -55.07
CA ALA A 827 -24.98 -3.05 -54.98
C ALA A 827 -23.73 -3.92 -55.08
N ARG A 828 -22.81 -3.64 -56.02
CA ARG A 828 -21.53 -4.35 -56.15
C ARG A 828 -20.61 -4.16 -54.94
N ALA A 829 -20.57 -2.97 -54.35
CA ALA A 829 -19.80 -2.72 -53.13
C ALA A 829 -20.42 -3.39 -51.89
N ARG A 830 -21.76 -3.54 -51.82
CA ARG A 830 -22.46 -4.28 -50.76
C ARG A 830 -22.28 -5.79 -50.89
N ASP A 831 -22.31 -6.36 -52.09
CA ASP A 831 -22.07 -7.79 -52.29
C ASP A 831 -20.61 -8.19 -52.03
N LEU A 832 -19.66 -7.25 -52.19
CA LEU A 832 -18.24 -7.46 -51.84
C LEU A 832 -17.93 -7.31 -50.34
N LEU A 833 -18.74 -6.55 -49.59
CA LEU A 833 -18.56 -6.29 -48.16
C LEU A 833 -19.59 -7.01 -47.26
N GLY A 834 -20.55 -7.73 -47.84
CA GLY A 834 -21.77 -8.22 -47.20
C GLY A 834 -21.69 -9.56 -46.46
N ALA A 835 -20.51 -10.14 -46.23
CA ALA A 835 -20.40 -11.40 -45.48
C ALA A 835 -19.22 -11.39 -44.49
N ALA A 836 -19.27 -10.54 -43.46
CA ALA A 836 -18.47 -10.69 -42.24
C ALA A 836 -19.00 -9.80 -41.11
N GLY A 837 -20.03 -10.28 -40.41
CA GLY A 837 -20.40 -9.76 -39.09
C GLY A 837 -19.72 -10.59 -38.00
N ALA A 838 -19.04 -9.89 -37.08
CA ALA A 838 -18.41 -10.39 -35.84
C ALA A 838 -17.07 -11.15 -35.95
N ALA A 839 -16.07 -10.66 -35.21
CA ALA A 839 -14.78 -11.28 -34.88
C ALA A 839 -14.00 -11.91 -36.04
N LEU A 840 -13.22 -11.10 -36.76
CA LEU A 840 -12.26 -11.61 -37.76
C LEU A 840 -11.03 -12.17 -37.04
N ASP A 841 -10.84 -13.47 -37.17
CA ASP A 841 -9.57 -14.16 -37.00
C ASP A 841 -8.61 -13.78 -38.15
N ASP A 842 -7.30 -13.81 -37.89
CA ASP A 842 -6.27 -13.35 -38.83
C ASP A 842 -6.35 -14.05 -40.21
N LYS A 843 -6.93 -15.25 -40.29
CA LYS A 843 -7.14 -15.99 -41.54
C LYS A 843 -8.21 -15.38 -42.45
N ALA A 844 -9.32 -14.88 -41.91
CA ALA A 844 -10.41 -14.33 -42.73
C ALA A 844 -10.08 -12.92 -43.26
N ALA A 845 -9.30 -12.12 -42.53
CA ALA A 845 -8.77 -10.85 -43.01
C ALA A 845 -7.77 -11.03 -44.16
N ILE A 846 -6.93 -12.08 -44.10
CA ILE A 846 -6.02 -12.48 -45.17
C ILE A 846 -6.82 -12.88 -46.42
N ALA A 847 -7.85 -13.71 -46.27
CA ALA A 847 -8.70 -14.13 -47.39
C ALA A 847 -9.46 -12.96 -48.05
N LEU A 848 -9.88 -11.95 -47.26
CA LEU A 848 -10.55 -10.75 -47.77
C LEU A 848 -9.59 -9.84 -48.55
N ALA A 849 -8.35 -9.69 -48.07
CA ALA A 849 -7.30 -8.93 -48.75
C ALA A 849 -6.86 -9.61 -50.05
N ASP A 850 -6.71 -10.94 -50.05
CA ASP A 850 -6.40 -11.74 -51.26
C ASP A 850 -7.51 -11.62 -52.30
N LYS A 851 -8.78 -11.61 -51.86
CA LYS A 851 -9.94 -11.41 -52.74
C LYS A 851 -10.01 -9.99 -53.29
N ALA A 852 -9.63 -8.97 -52.51
CA ALA A 852 -9.57 -7.57 -52.94
C ALA A 852 -8.41 -7.32 -53.94
N ALA A 853 -7.24 -7.92 -53.70
CA ALA A 853 -6.09 -7.86 -54.60
C ALA A 853 -6.38 -8.60 -55.92
N ALA A 854 -6.99 -9.79 -55.89
CA ALA A 854 -7.37 -10.51 -57.10
C ALA A 854 -8.43 -9.79 -57.94
N ASN A 855 -9.40 -9.12 -57.29
CA ASN A 855 -10.37 -8.28 -57.99
C ASN A 855 -9.75 -7.04 -58.62
N TYR A 856 -8.73 -6.45 -58.00
CA TYR A 856 -8.00 -5.30 -58.55
C TYR A 856 -7.23 -5.68 -59.82
N VAL A 857 -6.52 -6.82 -59.81
CA VAL A 857 -5.82 -7.35 -61.00
C VAL A 857 -6.81 -7.61 -62.14
N ALA A 858 -7.97 -8.23 -61.85
CA ALA A 858 -9.00 -8.52 -62.85
C ALA A 858 -9.73 -7.27 -63.39
N GLN A 859 -9.69 -6.13 -62.69
CA GLN A 859 -10.31 -4.86 -63.09
C GLN A 859 -9.32 -3.94 -63.83
N LEU A 860 -8.03 -4.00 -63.48
CA LEU A 860 -6.94 -3.35 -64.23
C LEU A 860 -6.85 -3.87 -65.67
N GLU A 861 -7.00 -5.17 -65.87
CA GLU A 861 -7.05 -5.80 -67.20
C GLU A 861 -8.27 -5.34 -68.04
N LYS A 862 -9.28 -4.72 -67.41
CA LYS A 862 -10.50 -4.23 -68.06
C LYS A 862 -10.56 -2.70 -68.23
N GLY A 863 -9.52 -1.96 -67.85
CA GLY A 863 -9.41 -0.52 -68.12
C GLY A 863 -10.47 0.38 -67.45
N SER A 864 -11.18 -0.11 -66.43
CA SER A 864 -12.22 0.64 -65.73
C SER A 864 -11.79 0.91 -64.30
N MET A 865 -11.48 2.16 -63.95
CA MET A 865 -11.59 2.61 -62.55
C MET A 865 -11.95 4.10 -62.42
N GLU A 866 -12.90 4.36 -61.51
CA GLU A 866 -13.17 5.66 -60.86
C GLU A 866 -12.34 5.77 -59.56
N ASP A 867 -11.93 6.99 -59.19
CA ASP A 867 -11.04 7.33 -58.06
C ASP A 867 -11.43 6.74 -56.68
N ALA A 868 -12.68 6.36 -56.46
CA ALA A 868 -13.18 5.85 -55.18
C ALA A 868 -12.72 4.41 -54.87
N ALA A 869 -12.53 3.55 -55.88
CA ALA A 869 -12.05 2.18 -55.69
C ALA A 869 -10.55 2.14 -55.35
N ALA A 870 -9.76 3.04 -55.95
CA ALA A 870 -8.36 3.23 -55.63
C ALA A 870 -8.16 3.72 -54.18
N ALA A 871 -9.01 4.61 -53.68
CA ALA A 871 -8.96 5.08 -52.29
C ALA A 871 -9.26 3.97 -51.26
N ALA A 872 -10.28 3.13 -51.51
CA ALA A 872 -10.60 1.99 -50.65
C ALA A 872 -9.49 0.92 -50.63
N LEU A 873 -8.82 0.70 -51.76
CA LEU A 873 -7.66 -0.18 -51.87
C LEU A 873 -6.45 0.37 -51.10
N ARG A 874 -6.14 1.67 -51.20
CA ARG A 874 -5.07 2.32 -50.41
C ARG A 874 -5.28 2.12 -48.92
N GLU A 875 -6.51 2.29 -48.43
CA GLU A 875 -6.86 2.07 -47.03
C GLU A 875 -6.72 0.59 -46.62
N ALA A 876 -7.18 -0.35 -47.44
CA ALA A 876 -7.09 -1.79 -47.18
C ALA A 876 -5.64 -2.29 -47.16
N VAL A 877 -4.80 -1.83 -48.09
CA VAL A 877 -3.37 -2.17 -48.21
C VAL A 877 -2.58 -1.69 -47.00
N VAL A 878 -2.77 -0.43 -46.57
CA VAL A 878 -2.10 0.13 -45.38
C VAL A 878 -2.53 -0.61 -44.10
N LYS A 879 -3.80 -1.04 -44.03
CA LYS A 879 -4.34 -1.82 -42.91
C LYS A 879 -3.86 -3.29 -42.92
N TYR A 880 -3.52 -3.84 -44.08
CA TYR A 880 -2.92 -5.18 -44.23
C TYR A 880 -1.42 -5.19 -43.86
N ASP A 881 -0.65 -4.19 -44.32
CA ASP A 881 0.79 -4.03 -44.00
C ASP A 881 1.06 -3.96 -42.49
N SER A 882 0.08 -3.48 -41.73
CA SER A 882 0.18 -3.36 -40.28
C SER A 882 -0.11 -4.65 -39.48
N ASN A 883 -0.66 -5.70 -40.11
CA ASN A 883 -1.17 -6.90 -39.42
C ASN A 883 -0.44 -8.23 -39.74
N ARG A 884 0.57 -8.26 -40.62
CA ARG A 884 1.21 -9.52 -41.06
C ARG A 884 2.20 -10.09 -40.02
N THR A 885 2.02 -11.36 -39.64
CA THR A 885 2.68 -12.08 -38.54
C THR A 885 4.12 -12.54 -38.82
N THR A 886 4.83 -12.78 -37.71
CA THR A 886 6.29 -12.96 -37.49
C THR A 886 6.84 -14.35 -37.84
N ALA A 887 6.01 -15.28 -38.32
CA ALA A 887 6.41 -16.68 -38.52
C ALA A 887 7.52 -16.87 -39.58
N CYS A 888 7.45 -16.18 -40.73
CA CYS A 888 8.53 -16.21 -41.72
C CYS A 888 9.80 -15.47 -41.23
N ALA A 889 9.64 -14.54 -40.28
CA ALA A 889 10.72 -13.71 -39.76
C ALA A 889 11.64 -14.49 -38.81
N GLN A 890 11.09 -15.38 -37.98
CA GLN A 890 11.90 -16.21 -37.08
C GLN A 890 12.79 -17.21 -37.83
N ALA A 891 12.31 -17.77 -38.94
CA ALA A 891 13.05 -18.75 -39.72
C ALA A 891 14.29 -18.15 -40.43
N ALA A 892 14.20 -16.92 -40.96
CA ALA A 892 15.31 -16.27 -41.67
C ALA A 892 16.39 -15.72 -40.73
N LEU A 893 15.99 -15.15 -39.59
CA LEU A 893 16.93 -14.65 -38.57
C LEU A 893 17.70 -15.79 -37.87
N SER A 894 17.07 -16.96 -37.70
CA SER A 894 17.75 -18.16 -37.19
C SER A 894 18.84 -18.66 -38.16
N ARG A 895 18.59 -18.63 -39.48
CA ARG A 895 19.62 -18.97 -40.48
C ARG A 895 20.79 -18.00 -40.48
N ALA A 896 20.52 -16.70 -40.31
CA ALA A 896 21.55 -15.66 -40.20
C ALA A 896 22.41 -15.81 -38.92
N ALA A 897 21.80 -16.15 -37.79
CA ALA A 897 22.53 -16.44 -36.55
C ALA A 897 23.47 -17.65 -36.69
N SER A 898 23.02 -18.69 -37.40
CA SER A 898 23.83 -19.88 -37.73
C SER A 898 25.03 -19.55 -38.63
N ALA A 899 24.90 -18.54 -39.51
CA ALA A 899 25.96 -18.09 -40.40
C ALA A 899 26.97 -17.15 -39.71
N ALA A 900 26.54 -16.40 -38.69
CA ALA A 900 27.39 -15.47 -37.94
C ALA A 900 28.20 -16.13 -36.81
N ALA A 901 27.80 -17.33 -36.35
CA ALA A 901 28.50 -18.12 -35.33
C ALA A 901 28.49 -19.62 -35.72
N PRO A 902 29.59 -20.16 -36.28
CA PRO A 902 29.67 -21.57 -36.68
C PRO A 902 29.57 -22.48 -35.44
N GLY A 903 28.45 -23.20 -35.30
CA GLY A 903 28.16 -24.10 -34.16
C GLY A 903 26.88 -23.81 -33.38
N TRP A 904 26.11 -22.80 -33.75
CA TRP A 904 24.79 -22.51 -33.15
C TRP A 904 23.68 -23.35 -33.80
N GLU A 905 23.15 -24.35 -33.08
CA GLU A 905 21.93 -25.09 -33.45
C GLU A 905 20.75 -24.62 -32.58
N GLY A 906 19.98 -23.64 -33.08
CA GLY A 906 18.78 -23.17 -32.39
C GLY A 906 17.65 -24.21 -32.38
N LYS A 907 16.91 -24.33 -31.27
CA LYS A 907 15.84 -25.33 -31.04
C LYS A 907 14.61 -25.25 -31.99
N ASN A 908 14.46 -24.19 -32.80
CA ASN A 908 13.24 -23.92 -33.58
C ASN A 908 13.44 -23.93 -35.12
N GLY A 909 14.51 -24.56 -35.62
CA GLY A 909 15.00 -24.40 -36.99
C GLY A 909 14.13 -24.88 -38.16
N THR A 910 12.98 -25.54 -37.97
CA THR A 910 12.31 -26.24 -39.08
C THR A 910 10.78 -26.12 -39.20
N ALA A 911 10.06 -25.51 -38.25
CA ALA A 911 8.60 -25.71 -38.18
C ALA A 911 7.69 -24.65 -38.85
N ALA A 912 8.18 -23.63 -39.57
CA ALA A 912 7.30 -22.62 -40.18
C ALA A 912 7.72 -22.20 -41.60
N ILE A 913 7.79 -23.16 -42.53
CA ILE A 913 7.78 -22.90 -43.98
C ILE A 913 6.44 -23.38 -44.56
N ALA A 914 5.33 -22.98 -43.94
CA ALA A 914 3.99 -23.35 -44.43
C ALA A 914 3.27 -22.24 -45.22
N ASN A 915 3.84 -21.03 -45.32
CA ASN A 915 3.20 -19.88 -46.02
C ASN A 915 3.96 -19.36 -47.24
N ALA A 916 4.87 -20.15 -47.84
CA ALA A 916 5.55 -19.78 -49.08
C ALA A 916 4.59 -19.63 -50.29
N THR A 917 3.37 -20.19 -50.21
CA THR A 917 2.35 -20.18 -51.26
C THR A 917 1.64 -18.83 -51.47
N ALA A 918 1.83 -17.84 -50.58
CA ALA A 918 1.21 -16.50 -50.70
C ALA A 918 2.16 -15.40 -51.24
N ALA A 919 3.42 -15.71 -51.57
CA ALA A 919 4.39 -14.68 -51.99
C ALA A 919 4.15 -14.14 -53.41
N GLY A 920 3.63 -14.96 -54.32
CA GLY A 920 3.38 -14.58 -55.72
C GLY A 920 2.31 -13.49 -55.91
N PRO A 921 1.10 -13.64 -55.32
CA PRO A 921 0.03 -12.65 -55.44
C PRO A 921 0.37 -11.28 -54.82
N VAL A 922 1.11 -11.28 -53.70
CA VAL A 922 1.50 -10.06 -52.97
C VAL A 922 2.53 -9.23 -53.76
N GLU A 923 3.48 -9.89 -54.40
CA GLU A 923 4.48 -9.23 -55.25
C GLU A 923 3.84 -8.62 -56.51
N ALA A 924 2.91 -9.34 -57.14
CA ALA A 924 2.13 -8.83 -58.26
C ALA A 924 1.29 -7.60 -57.86
N ALA A 925 0.57 -7.67 -56.74
CA ALA A 925 -0.22 -6.55 -56.22
C ALA A 925 0.64 -5.33 -55.85
N ALA A 926 1.84 -5.55 -55.28
CA ALA A 926 2.77 -4.47 -55.00
C ALA A 926 3.30 -3.79 -56.28
N ALA A 927 3.64 -4.58 -57.30
CA ALA A 927 4.07 -4.08 -58.59
C ALA A 927 2.96 -3.28 -59.29
N ASP A 928 1.72 -3.75 -59.23
CA ASP A 928 0.57 -3.07 -59.83
C ASP A 928 0.17 -1.80 -59.07
N LEU A 929 0.24 -1.80 -57.74
CA LEU A 929 0.01 -0.60 -56.93
C LEU A 929 1.01 0.51 -57.25
N VAL A 930 2.30 0.16 -57.44
CA VAL A 930 3.34 1.13 -57.83
C VAL A 930 3.06 1.73 -59.21
N LYS A 931 2.46 0.99 -60.15
CA LYS A 931 2.10 1.50 -61.48
C LYS A 931 0.98 2.54 -61.45
N VAL A 932 0.11 2.49 -60.43
CA VAL A 932 -1.06 3.38 -60.30
C VAL A 932 -0.78 4.60 -59.40
N LEU A 933 0.35 4.59 -58.70
CA LEU A 933 0.81 5.73 -57.88
C LEU A 933 1.67 6.67 -58.73
N ASP A 934 1.36 7.97 -58.69
CA ASP A 934 2.20 9.00 -59.30
C ASP A 934 3.40 9.30 -58.39
N VAL A 935 4.48 8.58 -58.63
CA VAL A 935 5.72 8.64 -57.83
C VAL A 935 6.37 10.03 -57.89
N ASP A 936 6.26 10.73 -59.01
CA ASP A 936 6.85 12.06 -59.20
C ASP A 936 6.03 13.14 -58.46
N ALA A 937 4.70 13.03 -58.46
CA ALA A 937 3.84 13.88 -57.64
C ALA A 937 4.08 13.68 -56.13
N ILE A 938 4.34 12.44 -55.68
CA ILE A 938 4.69 12.16 -54.28
C ILE A 938 6.05 12.81 -53.92
N LYS A 939 7.06 12.74 -54.80
CA LYS A 939 8.36 13.41 -54.58
C LYS A 939 8.22 14.93 -54.52
N ALA A 940 7.47 15.53 -55.44
CA ALA A 940 7.22 16.96 -55.47
C ALA A 940 6.46 17.45 -54.22
N ALA A 941 5.48 16.68 -53.74
CA ALA A 941 4.74 16.98 -52.51
C ALA A 941 5.59 16.87 -51.23
N ARG A 942 6.61 15.99 -51.20
CA ARG A 942 7.55 15.92 -50.07
C ARG A 942 8.58 17.05 -50.08
N ALA A 943 9.00 17.53 -51.25
CA ALA A 943 9.92 18.66 -51.39
C ALA A 943 9.29 20.01 -50.96
N THR A 944 7.96 20.10 -50.98
CA THR A 944 7.18 21.31 -50.64
C THR A 944 6.64 21.33 -49.20
N ARG A 945 7.04 20.35 -48.38
CA ARG A 945 6.52 20.12 -47.02
C ARG A 945 6.92 21.19 -45.99
N ASP A 946 7.81 22.10 -46.35
CA ASP A 946 8.28 23.24 -45.53
C ASP A 946 7.57 24.58 -45.83
N ILE A 947 6.51 24.59 -46.65
CA ILE A 947 5.69 25.80 -46.86
C ILE A 947 4.70 25.92 -45.70
N ASP A 948 4.98 26.83 -44.75
CA ASP A 948 4.15 27.11 -43.58
C ASP A 948 2.72 27.55 -43.98
N ASP A 949 1.69 27.12 -43.24
CA ASP A 949 0.28 27.48 -43.50
C ASP A 949 0.02 28.99 -43.36
N THR A 950 0.96 29.72 -42.77
CA THR A 950 1.01 31.18 -42.73
C THR A 950 1.18 31.83 -44.11
N SER A 951 1.72 31.09 -45.08
CA SER A 951 1.98 31.55 -46.47
C SER A 951 0.70 31.84 -47.27
N PHE A 952 -0.45 31.34 -46.82
CA PHE A 952 -1.74 31.46 -47.53
C PHE A 952 -2.69 32.52 -46.92
N GLY A 953 -2.25 33.32 -45.94
CA GLY A 953 -3.06 34.40 -45.35
C GLY A 953 -4.41 33.91 -44.80
N ASN A 954 -5.51 34.63 -45.10
CA ASN A 954 -6.90 34.28 -44.72
C ASN A 954 -7.67 33.50 -45.81
N ASP A 955 -7.02 33.04 -46.88
CA ASP A 955 -7.70 32.31 -47.95
C ASP A 955 -7.96 30.86 -47.55
N THR A 956 -9.15 30.64 -46.99
CA THR A 956 -9.62 29.32 -46.54
C THR A 956 -9.71 28.29 -47.68
N ALA A 957 -10.01 28.72 -48.92
CA ALA A 957 -10.15 27.81 -50.05
C ALA A 957 -8.79 27.31 -50.55
N ALA A 958 -7.78 28.20 -50.58
CA ALA A 958 -6.40 27.83 -50.88
C ALA A 958 -5.81 26.90 -49.81
N LYS A 959 -6.12 27.15 -48.53
CA LYS A 959 -5.74 26.27 -47.42
C LYS A 959 -6.40 24.89 -47.50
N ASP A 960 -7.70 24.82 -47.77
CA ASP A 960 -8.44 23.56 -47.90
C ASP A 960 -7.95 22.75 -49.11
N ALA A 961 -7.65 23.40 -50.24
CA ALA A 961 -7.10 22.76 -51.43
C ALA A 961 -5.68 22.23 -51.18
N ALA A 962 -4.81 23.03 -50.53
CA ALA A 962 -3.47 22.61 -50.14
C ALA A 962 -3.51 21.46 -49.11
N GLN A 963 -4.45 21.49 -48.16
CA GLN A 963 -4.65 20.44 -47.17
C GLN A 963 -5.17 19.15 -47.81
N ALA A 964 -6.08 19.24 -48.78
CA ALA A 964 -6.57 18.10 -49.56
C ALA A 964 -5.45 17.46 -50.41
N LEU A 965 -4.61 18.27 -51.06
CA LEU A 965 -3.43 17.82 -51.81
C LEU A 965 -2.41 17.13 -50.90
N ARG A 966 -2.08 17.74 -49.74
CA ARG A 966 -1.18 17.14 -48.74
C ARG A 966 -1.74 15.83 -48.19
N LYS A 967 -3.05 15.76 -47.93
CA LYS A 967 -3.72 14.54 -47.47
C LYS A 967 -3.61 13.43 -48.52
N LYS A 968 -3.94 13.71 -49.78
CA LYS A 968 -3.82 12.76 -50.89
C LYS A 968 -2.37 12.29 -51.08
N ALA A 969 -1.41 13.22 -51.07
CA ALA A 969 0.01 12.88 -51.19
C ALA A 969 0.53 12.02 -50.02
N ASN A 970 0.05 12.26 -48.79
CA ASN A 970 0.40 11.42 -47.64
C ASN A 970 -0.20 10.01 -47.72
N GLU A 971 -1.43 9.88 -48.23
CA GLU A 971 -2.09 8.59 -48.47
C GLU A 971 -1.36 7.79 -49.58
N ASP A 972 -0.99 8.46 -50.67
CA ASP A 972 -0.25 7.87 -51.79
C ASP A 972 1.18 7.48 -51.39
N TYR A 973 1.83 8.29 -50.57
CA TYR A 973 3.13 7.98 -49.97
C TYR A 973 3.06 6.76 -49.02
N ALA A 974 2.00 6.66 -48.21
CA ALA A 974 1.80 5.51 -47.33
C ALA A 974 1.57 4.21 -48.13
N ALA A 975 0.80 4.30 -49.23
CA ALA A 975 0.58 3.18 -50.15
C ALA A 975 1.87 2.76 -50.87
N LEU A 976 2.70 3.72 -51.31
CA LEU A 976 4.00 3.46 -51.92
C LEU A 976 4.94 2.72 -50.96
N LEU A 977 5.02 3.17 -49.71
CA LEU A 977 5.82 2.52 -48.67
C LEU A 977 5.35 1.08 -48.41
N ALA A 978 4.04 0.85 -48.31
CA ALA A 978 3.48 -0.49 -48.15
C ALA A 978 3.86 -1.40 -49.33
N ALA A 979 3.74 -0.92 -50.56
CA ALA A 979 4.13 -1.69 -51.76
C ALA A 979 5.62 -2.08 -51.72
N LYS A 980 6.50 -1.13 -51.38
CA LYS A 980 7.95 -1.38 -51.28
C LYS A 980 8.29 -2.38 -50.17
N ARG A 981 7.60 -2.32 -49.02
CA ARG A 981 7.74 -3.33 -47.95
C ARG A 981 7.31 -4.71 -48.42
N TRP A 982 6.20 -4.82 -49.13
CA TRP A 982 5.69 -6.09 -49.63
C TRP A 982 6.63 -6.74 -50.64
N THR A 983 7.27 -5.95 -51.52
CA THR A 983 8.31 -6.46 -52.42
C THR A 983 9.50 -7.02 -51.65
N ALA A 984 9.96 -6.33 -50.60
CA ALA A 984 11.02 -6.83 -49.73
C ALA A 984 10.59 -8.10 -48.99
N GLU A 985 9.37 -8.16 -48.44
CA GLU A 985 8.86 -9.35 -47.75
C GLU A 985 8.70 -10.56 -48.68
N ALA A 986 8.23 -10.35 -49.91
CA ALA A 986 8.08 -11.41 -50.90
C ALA A 986 9.45 -12.00 -51.29
N ALA A 987 10.45 -11.14 -51.52
CA ALA A 987 11.82 -11.59 -51.78
C ALA A 987 12.43 -12.34 -50.58
N LEU A 988 12.19 -11.87 -49.36
CA LEU A 988 12.62 -12.53 -48.13
C LEU A 988 11.96 -13.91 -47.96
N ALA A 989 10.66 -14.02 -48.25
CA ALA A 989 9.91 -15.27 -48.15
C ALA A 989 10.35 -16.33 -49.18
N LYS A 990 10.80 -15.88 -50.36
CA LYS A 990 11.40 -16.73 -51.41
C LYS A 990 12.84 -17.14 -51.11
N GLY A 991 13.48 -16.53 -50.11
CA GLY A 991 14.89 -16.75 -49.78
C GLY A 991 15.87 -16.13 -50.77
N ASP A 992 15.43 -15.20 -51.62
CA ASP A 992 16.28 -14.52 -52.60
C ASP A 992 16.94 -13.29 -51.97
N ALA A 993 18.18 -13.46 -51.50
CA ALA A 993 18.93 -12.40 -50.82
C ALA A 993 19.27 -11.21 -51.74
N ALA A 994 19.45 -11.45 -53.04
CA ALA A 994 19.79 -10.39 -54.00
C ALA A 994 18.56 -9.52 -54.31
N ALA A 995 17.41 -10.17 -54.55
CA ALA A 995 16.14 -9.47 -54.72
C ALA A 995 15.72 -8.73 -53.45
N PHE A 996 15.97 -9.31 -52.27
CA PHE A 996 15.68 -8.67 -50.99
C PHE A 996 16.51 -7.40 -50.78
N GLU A 997 17.81 -7.44 -51.08
CA GLU A 997 18.68 -6.27 -50.98
C GLU A 997 18.32 -5.15 -51.97
N ALA A 998 17.94 -5.51 -53.19
CA ALA A 998 17.46 -4.54 -54.18
C ALA A 998 16.16 -3.86 -53.71
N ALA A 999 15.22 -4.63 -53.17
CA ALA A 999 13.97 -4.11 -52.61
C ALA A 999 14.22 -3.20 -51.40
N MET A 1000 15.14 -3.57 -50.51
CA MET A 1000 15.51 -2.76 -49.35
C MET A 1000 16.18 -1.44 -49.74
N ARG A 1001 17.09 -1.43 -50.73
CA ARG A 1001 17.67 -0.18 -51.26
C ARG A 1001 16.59 0.75 -51.82
N SER A 1002 15.63 0.19 -52.55
CA SER A 1002 14.51 0.97 -53.06
C SER A 1002 13.60 1.52 -51.95
N LEU A 1003 13.46 0.81 -50.82
CA LEU A 1003 12.71 1.30 -49.65
C LEU A 1003 13.46 2.42 -48.90
N ASP A 1004 14.79 2.32 -48.76
CA ASP A 1004 15.63 3.29 -48.06
C ASP A 1004 15.58 4.70 -48.70
N GLU A 1005 15.32 4.80 -50.00
CA GLU A 1005 15.12 6.08 -50.71
C GLU A 1005 13.95 6.89 -50.15
N TRP A 1006 13.00 6.23 -49.48
CA TRP A 1006 11.75 6.84 -49.02
C TRP A 1006 11.67 6.93 -47.49
N VAL A 1007 12.28 6.00 -46.76
CA VAL A 1007 12.20 5.92 -45.30
C VAL A 1007 13.34 6.69 -44.63
N ASP A 1008 13.02 7.63 -43.74
CA ASP A 1008 14.00 8.23 -42.84
C ASP A 1008 14.42 7.19 -41.78
N THR A 1009 15.66 6.72 -41.88
CA THR A 1009 16.21 5.70 -40.97
C THR A 1009 16.23 6.15 -39.50
N ALA A 1010 16.18 7.45 -39.21
CA ALA A 1010 16.11 7.99 -37.85
C ALA A 1010 14.68 8.02 -37.26
N LYS A 1011 13.63 7.90 -38.09
CA LYS A 1011 12.21 7.96 -37.68
C LYS A 1011 11.43 6.70 -38.10
N SER A 1012 12.11 5.55 -38.11
CA SER A 1012 11.58 4.32 -38.70
C SER A 1012 10.35 3.77 -37.97
N THR A 1013 9.41 3.20 -38.72
CA THR A 1013 8.26 2.49 -38.16
C THR A 1013 8.62 1.04 -37.78
N ALA A 1014 7.75 0.36 -37.01
CA ALA A 1014 7.94 -1.03 -36.58
C ALA A 1014 8.21 -2.00 -37.74
N ALA A 1015 7.51 -1.81 -38.87
CA ALA A 1015 7.63 -2.63 -40.06
C ALA A 1015 9.01 -2.47 -40.73
N ASP A 1016 9.55 -1.25 -40.75
CA ASP A 1016 10.88 -0.98 -41.33
C ASP A 1016 12.00 -1.52 -40.43
N ALA A 1017 11.83 -1.43 -39.10
CA ALA A 1017 12.78 -1.98 -38.14
C ALA A 1017 12.89 -3.51 -38.26
N ARG A 1018 11.76 -4.21 -38.47
CA ARG A 1018 11.74 -5.65 -38.76
C ARG A 1018 12.57 -5.99 -40.01
N LEU A 1019 12.29 -5.35 -41.14
CA LEU A 1019 12.98 -5.63 -42.41
C LEU A 1019 14.50 -5.31 -42.34
N ARG A 1020 14.88 -4.27 -41.62
CA ARG A 1020 16.30 -3.96 -41.40
C ARG A 1020 17.00 -4.94 -40.46
N ALA A 1021 16.33 -5.41 -39.40
CA ALA A 1021 16.88 -6.45 -38.54
C ALA A 1021 17.23 -7.71 -39.35
N HIS A 1022 16.38 -8.08 -40.31
CA HIS A 1022 16.66 -9.16 -41.27
C HIS A 1022 17.84 -8.87 -42.19
N ARG A 1023 17.86 -7.69 -42.78
CA ARG A 1023 18.94 -7.26 -43.67
C ARG A 1023 20.30 -7.32 -42.98
N PHE A 1024 20.38 -6.82 -41.74
CA PHE A 1024 21.60 -6.88 -40.95
C PHE A 1024 21.96 -8.31 -40.53
N GLY A 1025 20.97 -9.16 -40.24
CA GLY A 1025 21.20 -10.59 -40.04
C GLY A 1025 21.85 -11.24 -41.26
N LEU A 1026 21.27 -11.08 -42.46
CA LEU A 1026 21.78 -11.67 -43.71
C LEU A 1026 23.18 -11.15 -44.09
N ARG A 1027 23.53 -9.93 -43.68
CA ARG A 1027 24.86 -9.34 -43.89
C ARG A 1027 25.90 -9.76 -42.86
N GLY A 1028 25.55 -10.63 -41.90
CA GLY A 1028 26.45 -10.99 -40.80
C GLY A 1028 26.78 -9.80 -39.88
N GLN A 1029 25.84 -8.87 -39.70
CA GLN A 1029 25.95 -7.70 -38.82
C GLN A 1029 25.01 -7.82 -37.61
N PRO A 1030 25.20 -8.82 -36.73
CA PRO A 1030 24.27 -9.13 -35.64
C PRO A 1030 24.08 -7.98 -34.64
N GLY A 1031 25.07 -7.11 -34.43
CA GLY A 1031 24.93 -5.95 -33.54
C GLY A 1031 23.88 -4.93 -34.01
N LEU A 1032 23.82 -4.66 -35.32
CA LEU A 1032 22.80 -3.79 -35.91
C LEU A 1032 21.43 -4.48 -35.96
N ALA A 1033 21.41 -5.80 -36.15
CA ALA A 1033 20.19 -6.61 -36.05
C ALA A 1033 19.58 -6.53 -34.64
N VAL A 1034 20.39 -6.65 -33.58
CA VAL A 1034 19.94 -6.53 -32.18
C VAL A 1034 19.35 -5.16 -31.86
N ARG A 1035 19.92 -4.07 -32.41
CA ARG A 1035 19.40 -2.71 -32.27
C ARG A 1035 17.99 -2.59 -32.87
N ASP A 1036 17.83 -2.98 -34.13
CA ASP A 1036 16.57 -2.82 -34.85
C ASP A 1036 15.50 -3.81 -34.36
N LEU A 1037 15.90 -4.98 -33.89
CA LEU A 1037 15.03 -5.92 -33.18
C LEU A 1037 14.49 -5.31 -31.87
N GLY A 1038 15.30 -4.50 -31.17
CA GLY A 1038 14.85 -3.73 -30.01
C GLY A 1038 13.77 -2.70 -30.36
N VAL A 1039 13.97 -1.93 -31.44
CA VAL A 1039 12.99 -0.95 -31.94
C VAL A 1039 11.68 -1.63 -32.35
N TRP A 1040 11.78 -2.81 -32.98
CA TRP A 1040 10.61 -3.60 -33.34
C TRP A 1040 9.86 -4.11 -32.09
N LEU A 1041 10.57 -4.69 -31.12
CA LEU A 1041 9.99 -5.15 -29.84
C LEU A 1041 9.24 -4.02 -29.12
N ASP A 1042 9.83 -2.82 -29.06
CA ASP A 1042 9.21 -1.66 -28.37
C ASP A 1042 7.95 -1.16 -29.08
N ALA A 1043 7.87 -1.34 -30.40
CA ALA A 1043 6.72 -0.92 -31.19
C ALA A 1043 5.61 -2.00 -31.21
N ASP A 1044 5.96 -3.28 -31.27
CA ASP A 1044 4.98 -4.38 -31.27
C ASP A 1044 4.35 -4.57 -29.88
N ALA A 1045 5.14 -4.41 -28.81
CA ALA A 1045 4.63 -4.38 -27.43
C ALA A 1045 3.58 -3.28 -27.19
N LYS A 1046 3.62 -2.19 -27.97
CA LYS A 1046 2.64 -1.09 -27.93
C LYS A 1046 1.38 -1.33 -28.77
N LYS A 1047 1.47 -2.13 -29.85
CA LYS A 1047 0.38 -2.28 -30.84
C LYS A 1047 -0.49 -3.51 -30.65
N LYS A 1048 0.04 -4.61 -30.12
CA LYS A 1048 -0.70 -5.87 -29.97
C LYS A 1048 -1.05 -6.19 -28.51
N SER A 1049 -2.23 -6.77 -28.33
CA SER A 1049 -2.77 -7.29 -27.06
C SER A 1049 -3.39 -8.66 -27.34
N GLY A 1050 -3.23 -9.63 -26.44
CA GLY A 1050 -3.66 -11.02 -26.65
C GLY A 1050 -2.53 -12.04 -26.46
N ALA A 1051 -2.88 -13.25 -26.02
CA ALA A 1051 -1.94 -14.34 -25.76
C ALA A 1051 -1.05 -14.73 -26.97
N ALA A 1052 -1.59 -14.70 -28.20
CA ALA A 1052 -0.82 -15.01 -29.41
C ALA A 1052 0.29 -13.99 -29.67
N ALA A 1053 0.02 -12.70 -29.43
CA ALA A 1053 1.00 -11.63 -29.56
C ALA A 1053 2.05 -11.68 -28.43
N ALA A 1054 1.65 -12.05 -27.21
CA ALA A 1054 2.59 -12.27 -26.11
C ALA A 1054 3.59 -13.39 -26.44
N ALA A 1055 3.11 -14.50 -26.99
CA ALA A 1055 3.96 -15.61 -27.44
C ALA A 1055 4.94 -15.19 -28.57
N GLU A 1056 4.46 -14.36 -29.49
CA GLU A 1056 5.26 -13.79 -30.59
C GLU A 1056 6.39 -12.89 -30.07
N VAL A 1057 6.06 -11.97 -29.16
CA VAL A 1057 7.05 -11.06 -28.53
C VAL A 1057 8.07 -11.83 -27.69
N ALA A 1058 7.65 -12.84 -26.93
CA ALA A 1058 8.55 -13.70 -26.15
C ALA A 1058 9.58 -14.38 -27.05
N ALA A 1059 9.13 -14.96 -28.16
CA ALA A 1059 10.01 -15.66 -29.09
C ALA A 1059 10.93 -14.69 -29.89
N LEU A 1060 10.54 -13.43 -30.08
CA LEU A 1060 11.45 -12.39 -30.58
C LEU A 1060 12.52 -11.99 -29.55
N ARG A 1061 12.19 -11.99 -28.26
CA ARG A 1061 13.19 -11.77 -27.20
C ARG A 1061 14.17 -12.93 -27.09
N GLU A 1062 13.72 -14.18 -27.25
CA GLU A 1062 14.61 -15.35 -27.30
C GLU A 1062 15.63 -15.22 -28.45
N LEU A 1063 15.16 -14.83 -29.63
CA LEU A 1063 16.04 -14.57 -30.77
C LEU A 1063 17.04 -13.43 -30.49
N ARG A 1064 16.60 -12.36 -29.81
CA ARG A 1064 17.48 -11.26 -29.40
C ARG A 1064 18.57 -11.74 -28.44
N ARG A 1065 18.20 -12.56 -27.46
CA ARG A 1065 19.12 -13.20 -26.52
C ARG A 1065 20.16 -14.03 -27.27
N ASP A 1066 19.73 -14.86 -28.21
CA ASP A 1066 20.62 -15.77 -28.94
C ASP A 1066 21.63 -15.00 -29.80
N LEU A 1067 21.21 -13.92 -30.46
CA LEU A 1067 22.11 -13.03 -31.20
C LEU A 1067 23.12 -12.32 -30.28
N MET A 1068 22.69 -11.87 -29.09
CA MET A 1068 23.59 -11.29 -28.10
C MET A 1068 24.60 -12.33 -27.60
N ALA A 1069 24.18 -13.57 -27.37
CA ALA A 1069 25.07 -14.66 -26.96
C ALA A 1069 26.09 -14.99 -28.06
N GLY A 1070 25.66 -15.09 -29.32
CA GLY A 1070 26.54 -15.32 -30.47
C GLY A 1070 27.56 -14.20 -30.73
N LEU A 1071 27.29 -12.99 -30.25
CA LEU A 1071 28.22 -11.85 -30.23
C LEU A 1071 29.22 -11.87 -29.05
N GLY A 1072 29.13 -12.86 -28.16
CA GLY A 1072 29.89 -12.88 -26.90
C GLY A 1072 29.39 -11.90 -25.84
N TRP A 1073 28.20 -11.29 -26.02
CA TRP A 1073 27.61 -10.35 -25.06
C TRP A 1073 26.81 -11.08 -23.97
N GLU A 1074 27.46 -12.02 -23.27
CA GLU A 1074 26.81 -12.94 -22.33
C GLU A 1074 26.02 -12.22 -21.22
N ARG A 1075 26.53 -11.09 -20.71
CA ARG A 1075 25.82 -10.29 -19.69
C ARG A 1075 24.49 -9.74 -20.21
N LEU A 1076 24.45 -9.28 -21.46
CA LEU A 1076 23.23 -8.76 -22.08
C LEU A 1076 22.26 -9.89 -22.43
N ALA A 1077 22.77 -11.03 -22.91
CA ALA A 1077 21.97 -12.23 -23.14
C ALA A 1077 21.34 -12.74 -21.84
N ALA A 1078 22.09 -12.78 -20.73
CA ALA A 1078 21.58 -13.12 -19.40
C ALA A 1078 20.49 -12.14 -18.93
N ALA A 1079 20.68 -10.83 -19.17
CA ALA A 1079 19.68 -9.81 -18.85
C ALA A 1079 18.38 -9.99 -19.67
N GLU A 1080 18.49 -10.32 -20.96
CA GLU A 1080 17.34 -10.60 -21.82
C GLU A 1080 16.64 -11.90 -21.40
N THR A 1081 17.40 -12.94 -21.03
CA THR A 1081 16.87 -14.19 -20.47
C THR A 1081 16.04 -13.93 -19.22
N LYS A 1082 16.60 -13.17 -18.28
CA LYS A 1082 15.88 -12.76 -17.07
C LYS A 1082 14.57 -12.05 -17.41
N LYS A 1083 14.60 -11.12 -18.37
CA LYS A 1083 13.41 -10.39 -18.80
C LYS A 1083 12.34 -11.29 -19.39
N ILE A 1084 12.72 -12.32 -20.15
CA ILE A 1084 11.77 -13.31 -20.68
C ILE A 1084 11.12 -14.10 -19.53
N LEU A 1085 11.91 -14.57 -18.57
CA LEU A 1085 11.41 -15.31 -17.41
C LEU A 1085 10.47 -14.46 -16.55
N ASP A 1086 10.80 -13.19 -16.35
CA ASP A 1086 10.01 -12.24 -15.56
C ASP A 1086 8.70 -11.83 -16.28
N ASP A 1087 8.75 -11.60 -17.60
CA ASP A 1087 7.60 -11.10 -18.38
C ASP A 1087 6.68 -12.22 -18.90
N TYR A 1088 7.18 -13.46 -19.04
CA TYR A 1088 6.46 -14.59 -19.63
C TYR A 1088 6.65 -15.90 -18.83
N PRO A 1089 6.26 -15.93 -17.54
CA PRO A 1089 6.51 -17.07 -16.66
C PRO A 1089 5.88 -18.38 -17.13
N ASN A 1090 4.79 -18.31 -17.89
CA ASN A 1090 4.13 -19.49 -18.49
C ASN A 1090 5.02 -20.24 -19.50
N ARG A 1091 6.16 -19.67 -19.90
CA ARG A 1091 7.11 -20.27 -20.84
C ARG A 1091 8.39 -20.80 -20.18
N VAL A 1092 8.49 -20.75 -18.85
CA VAL A 1092 9.67 -21.22 -18.11
C VAL A 1092 9.98 -22.70 -18.40
N GLY A 1093 8.97 -23.56 -18.56
CA GLY A 1093 9.20 -24.98 -18.90
C GLY A 1093 9.74 -25.23 -20.32
N ALA A 1094 9.70 -24.23 -21.21
CA ALA A 1094 10.20 -24.34 -22.58
C ALA A 1094 11.61 -23.74 -22.78
N ILE A 1095 12.08 -22.91 -21.83
CA ILE A 1095 13.40 -22.24 -21.83
C ILE A 1095 14.39 -23.13 -21.11
#